data_AF-A0A4P1S1P1-F1
#
_entry.id   AF-A0A4P1S1P1-F1
#
_cell.length_a   1.000
_cell.length_b   1.000
_cell.length_c   1.000
_cell.angle_alpha   90.00
_cell.angle_beta   90.00
_cell.angle_gamma   90.00
#
_symmetry.space_group_name_H-M   'P 1'
#
loop_
_entity.id
_entity.type
_entity.pdbx_description
1 polymer ?
#
loop_
_entity_poly.entity_id
_entity_poly.type
_entity_poly.pdbx_seq_one_letter_code
_entity_poly.pdbx_strand_id
1 'polypeptide(L)'
;MKRVLLTGVMAVLLAGLWACAPATHTEADESQPLPPVTTALFDPTASIIPFPNDLLINPATGLVNIPNPDGLDAIASVNSLDGFSTTSAMTFYLDGAPKADTINSDTIKVIDLITQSEVAVTFMPFDPATGSVSMVPVSPLPSRHKIAVVVTKGVQDTNGNSVEPSQVFYLMRSANSLIDAEGHSTTSVLDDQTAAMLEPARLAMKPLFDFMAAIGVPRTSIAVASVFTTQSIYQDFQTLRAEIAGMAPPTPTFAGQYLGDAMVGAFYQGVMAQTGIDFPHDAVGGVLTGAFGSPNYISNPLVGYFMKNAEGNFEEQNVAMVPFIMVVPKGTGPFPVVIFQHGLTRTKMDALAIANTFASAGLATVSMDLVLHGDRAGDYMNNATGEMVPDGELDPSGALFLNLKSLRTARDNIRQSNVDQMMLVRMLEAGVDYTGDSVPDLAPMNFVYCGQSLGGMTGTSLMAIEPAIKTAVLNVPGGVISLLLTHSQTFAPVINAGLAEEGLLPGTPEYSQFFMMAQTVIDSADPANYAPYVLDGTISGTAKYVLMQEAIGDTVVPNISGDAEARAFGPNFPQVNPVVHAITGMSTAEPGVANGLFQFDTPNHGFLLAPDPSHPEFTYWGQMQAVTYLGSYLQTGTPMIINPAATKGTSAAAESASEWALRTFNYSINASAAVLIR
;
A
#
# COMPACT_ATOMS: atom_id res chain seq x y z
N MET A 1 22.95 -15.69 -4.48
CA MET A 1 22.82 -16.54 -3.30
C MET A 1 22.25 -17.90 -3.72
N LYS A 2 22.71 -19.03 -3.16
CA LYS A 2 22.12 -20.35 -3.43
C LYS A 2 20.89 -20.49 -2.53
N ARG A 3 19.73 -20.83 -3.12
CA ARG A 3 18.47 -21.28 -2.46
C ARG A 3 18.37 -20.83 -0.99
N VAL A 4 17.58 -19.80 -0.70
CA VAL A 4 17.15 -19.48 0.67
C VAL A 4 16.39 -20.71 1.21
N LEU A 5 17.15 -21.62 1.81
CA LEU A 5 16.69 -22.76 2.56
C LEU A 5 16.28 -22.20 3.92
N LEU A 6 15.00 -22.32 4.28
CA LEU A 6 14.45 -22.05 5.61
C LEU A 6 15.03 -23.05 6.65
N THR A 7 16.35 -23.09 6.83
CA THR A 7 16.98 -23.82 7.93
C THR A 7 17.14 -22.87 9.12
N GLY A 8 16.21 -22.93 10.07
CA GLY A 8 16.39 -22.22 11.34
C GLY A 8 15.09 -21.89 12.07
N VAL A 9 14.39 -22.93 12.53
CA VAL A 9 13.74 -23.11 13.86
C VAL A 9 13.08 -24.50 13.88
N MET A 10 12.64 -25.02 12.73
CA MET A 10 12.23 -26.45 12.61
C MET A 10 13.41 -27.43 12.49
N ALA A 11 14.61 -26.98 12.10
CA ALA A 11 15.78 -27.86 11.94
C ALA A 11 16.26 -28.48 13.27
N VAL A 12 16.00 -27.84 14.42
CA VAL A 12 16.33 -28.43 15.74
C VAL A 12 15.24 -29.38 16.22
N LEU A 13 14.04 -29.32 15.61
CA LEU A 13 12.95 -30.24 15.89
C LEU A 13 13.04 -31.48 14.97
N LEU A 14 13.30 -31.33 13.66
CA LEU A 14 13.19 -32.43 12.67
C LEU A 14 14.52 -33.02 12.14
N ALA A 15 15.66 -32.76 12.79
CA ALA A 15 16.99 -33.29 12.37
C ALA A 15 17.18 -34.83 12.55
N GLY A 16 16.12 -35.61 12.76
CA GLY A 16 16.18 -37.08 12.92
C GLY A 16 16.02 -37.90 11.63
N LEU A 17 15.82 -37.27 10.47
CA LEU A 17 15.47 -37.96 9.22
C LEU A 17 16.68 -38.50 8.45
N TRP A 18 17.50 -39.38 9.06
CA TRP A 18 18.40 -40.29 8.34
C TRP A 18 18.55 -41.60 9.13
N ALA A 19 17.64 -42.56 8.89
CA ALA A 19 17.91 -44.00 8.91
C ALA A 19 16.63 -44.81 8.67
N CYS A 20 16.45 -45.35 7.47
CA CYS A 20 15.78 -46.64 7.31
C CYS A 20 16.69 -47.55 6.49
N ALA A 21 17.36 -48.46 7.18
CA ALA A 21 17.99 -49.63 6.57
C ALA A 21 16.90 -50.54 5.98
N PRO A 22 17.17 -51.28 4.89
CA PRO A 22 16.14 -52.07 4.23
C PRO A 22 15.72 -53.25 5.09
N ALA A 23 14.44 -53.29 5.48
CA ALA A 23 13.79 -54.50 5.96
C ALA A 23 13.60 -55.45 4.77
N THR A 24 14.15 -56.66 4.89
CA THR A 24 14.00 -57.73 3.91
C THR A 24 12.56 -58.26 3.95
N HIS A 25 11.77 -57.93 2.93
CA HIS A 25 10.52 -58.63 2.64
C HIS A 25 10.62 -59.31 1.29
N THR A 26 10.37 -60.61 1.33
CA THR A 26 10.35 -61.58 0.23
C THR A 26 9.33 -61.21 -0.85
N GLU A 27 9.75 -61.47 -2.09
CA GLU A 27 9.11 -61.19 -3.37
C GLU A 27 7.59 -61.42 -3.43
N ALA A 28 6.89 -60.39 -3.91
CA ALA A 28 5.60 -60.52 -4.59
C ALA A 28 5.51 -59.46 -5.72
N ASP A 29 5.76 -59.92 -6.96
CA ASP A 29 5.29 -59.44 -8.27
C ASP A 29 4.95 -57.93 -8.42
N GLU A 30 5.95 -57.10 -8.77
CA GLU A 30 5.74 -55.72 -9.25
C GLU A 30 5.71 -55.69 -10.78
N SER A 31 4.50 -55.71 -11.34
CA SER A 31 4.27 -55.41 -12.75
C SER A 31 4.13 -53.89 -12.95
N GLN A 32 5.16 -53.31 -13.57
CA GLN A 32 5.29 -51.91 -14.04
C GLN A 32 5.33 -50.84 -12.93
N PRO A 33 6.41 -50.01 -12.84
CA PRO A 33 6.35 -48.82 -12.00
C PRO A 33 5.21 -47.93 -12.47
N LEU A 34 4.34 -47.51 -11.55
CA LEU A 34 3.29 -46.54 -11.83
C LEU A 34 3.92 -45.31 -12.52
N PRO A 35 3.28 -44.72 -13.54
CA PRO A 35 3.78 -43.50 -14.14
C PRO A 35 3.98 -42.43 -13.05
N PRO A 36 5.08 -41.66 -13.08
CA PRO A 36 5.33 -40.63 -12.10
C PRO A 36 4.19 -39.60 -12.16
N VAL A 37 3.45 -39.48 -11.06
CA VAL A 37 2.40 -38.48 -10.88
C VAL A 37 2.98 -37.22 -10.27
N THR A 38 2.48 -36.05 -10.67
CA THR A 38 2.86 -34.79 -10.04
C THR A 38 2.37 -34.73 -8.59
N THR A 39 3.25 -34.31 -7.68
CA THR A 39 2.99 -34.19 -6.25
C THR A 39 2.91 -32.72 -5.84
N ALA A 40 1.91 -32.38 -5.02
CA ALA A 40 1.86 -31.13 -4.29
C ALA A 40 2.81 -31.18 -3.09
N LEU A 41 3.80 -30.30 -3.10
CA LEU A 41 4.92 -30.35 -2.17
C LEU A 41 4.58 -29.74 -0.82
N PHE A 42 4.92 -30.49 0.22
CA PHE A 42 4.93 -30.06 1.61
C PHE A 42 6.00 -30.87 2.33
N ASP A 43 7.13 -30.24 2.57
CA ASP A 43 8.30 -30.73 3.27
C ASP A 43 8.91 -29.59 4.11
N PRO A 44 8.47 -29.45 5.38
CA PRO A 44 9.01 -28.45 6.29
C PRO A 44 10.52 -28.59 6.56
N THR A 45 11.08 -29.80 6.39
CA THR A 45 12.50 -30.08 6.67
C THR A 45 13.40 -29.57 5.56
N ALA A 46 12.92 -29.67 4.31
CA ALA A 46 13.54 -29.09 3.14
C ALA A 46 13.11 -27.63 2.90
N SER A 47 12.34 -27.03 3.82
CA SER A 47 11.86 -25.65 3.70
C SER A 47 10.87 -25.42 2.56
N ILE A 48 10.17 -26.46 2.13
CA ILE A 48 9.20 -26.41 1.03
C ILE A 48 7.81 -26.53 1.64
N ILE A 49 7.20 -25.41 2.00
CA ILE A 49 5.80 -25.36 2.44
C ILE A 49 5.08 -24.27 1.66
N PRO A 50 3.78 -24.40 1.40
CA PRO A 50 3.01 -23.29 0.84
C PRO A 50 3.19 -22.04 1.71
N PHE A 51 3.32 -20.89 1.08
CA PHE A 51 3.56 -19.60 1.72
C PHE A 51 2.46 -18.62 1.32
N PRO A 52 1.95 -17.76 2.23
CA PRO A 52 2.22 -17.73 3.66
C PRO A 52 1.65 -18.93 4.45
N ASN A 53 2.10 -19.09 5.70
CA ASN A 53 1.73 -20.24 6.55
C ASN A 53 1.84 -19.94 8.06
N ASP A 54 0.80 -20.22 8.83
CA ASP A 54 0.76 -20.08 10.29
C ASP A 54 1.79 -21.00 11.01
N LEU A 55 2.33 -22.03 10.33
CA LEU A 55 3.46 -22.81 10.85
C LEU A 55 4.75 -21.97 11.03
N LEU A 56 4.80 -20.79 10.41
CA LEU A 56 5.87 -19.82 10.54
C LEU A 56 5.52 -18.72 11.56
N ILE A 57 4.48 -18.89 12.38
CA ILE A 57 4.21 -18.01 13.52
C ILE A 57 4.79 -18.64 14.79
N ASN A 58 5.56 -17.87 15.56
CA ASN A 58 6.01 -18.30 16.87
C ASN A 58 4.84 -18.22 17.86
N PRO A 59 4.37 -19.34 18.43
CA PRO A 59 3.20 -19.35 19.31
C PRO A 59 3.43 -18.62 20.64
N ALA A 60 4.67 -18.41 21.07
CA ALA A 60 4.98 -17.70 22.31
C ALA A 60 4.92 -16.17 22.15
N THR A 61 5.29 -15.66 20.97
CA THR A 61 5.31 -14.20 20.71
C THR A 61 4.15 -13.73 19.84
N GLY A 62 3.52 -14.63 19.08
CA GLY A 62 2.53 -14.29 18.07
C GLY A 62 3.10 -13.63 16.81
N LEU A 63 4.43 -13.59 16.68
CA LEU A 63 5.12 -12.96 15.54
C LEU A 63 5.54 -13.99 14.49
N VAL A 64 5.70 -13.51 13.26
CA VAL A 64 6.31 -14.29 12.17
C VAL A 64 7.74 -14.68 12.54
N ASN A 65 8.14 -15.89 12.16
CA ASN A 65 9.40 -16.53 12.52
C ASN A 65 9.94 -17.34 11.33
N ILE A 66 10.16 -16.65 10.21
CA ILE A 66 10.87 -17.17 9.04
C ILE A 66 12.35 -17.32 9.41
N PRO A 67 12.99 -18.47 9.13
CA PRO A 67 14.41 -18.65 9.36
C PRO A 67 15.26 -17.63 8.60
N ASN A 68 16.23 -17.04 9.32
CA ASN A 68 17.09 -15.98 8.78
C ASN A 68 18.59 -16.27 9.03
N PRO A 69 19.15 -17.36 8.48
CA PRO A 69 20.55 -17.74 8.73
C PRO A 69 21.55 -16.71 8.18
N ASP A 70 21.18 -16.01 7.11
CA ASP A 70 22.01 -15.01 6.44
C ASP A 70 21.82 -13.59 7.02
N GLY A 71 20.94 -13.41 8.01
CA GLY A 71 20.73 -12.13 8.69
C GLY A 71 20.15 -11.03 7.80
N LEU A 72 19.33 -11.38 6.81
CA LEU A 72 18.71 -10.44 5.88
C LEU A 72 17.71 -9.53 6.59
N ASP A 73 17.82 -8.21 6.42
CA ASP A 73 16.92 -7.24 7.06
C ASP A 73 15.47 -7.40 6.57
N ALA A 74 15.25 -7.78 5.30
CA ALA A 74 13.91 -8.02 4.79
C ALA A 74 13.18 -9.13 5.57
N ILE A 75 13.88 -10.23 5.88
CA ILE A 75 13.33 -11.32 6.69
C ILE A 75 13.16 -10.87 8.14
N ALA A 76 14.13 -10.14 8.71
CA ALA A 76 14.02 -9.59 10.06
C ALA A 76 12.83 -8.62 10.19
N SER A 77 12.53 -7.87 9.14
CA SER A 77 11.38 -6.98 9.04
C SER A 77 10.07 -7.74 8.99
N VAL A 78 9.96 -8.79 8.18
CA VAL A 78 8.78 -9.66 8.19
C VAL A 78 8.61 -10.35 9.55
N ASN A 79 9.69 -10.81 10.18
CA ASN A 79 9.66 -11.44 11.51
C ASN A 79 9.26 -10.50 12.66
N SER A 80 9.17 -9.19 12.41
CA SER A 80 8.64 -8.23 13.38
C SER A 80 7.12 -8.10 13.33
N LEU A 81 6.46 -8.73 12.36
CA LEU A 81 5.02 -8.62 12.12
C LEU A 81 4.24 -9.72 12.86
N ASP A 82 2.98 -9.44 13.17
CA ASP A 82 2.06 -10.35 13.84
C ASP A 82 1.26 -11.25 12.89
N GLY A 83 1.56 -11.20 11.58
CA GLY A 83 0.91 -11.98 10.53
C GLY A 83 1.52 -11.71 9.17
N PHE A 84 0.87 -12.22 8.13
CA PHE A 84 1.34 -12.12 6.75
C PHE A 84 0.59 -11.05 5.94
N SER A 85 1.08 -10.81 4.74
CA SER A 85 0.54 -9.80 3.84
C SER A 85 -0.95 -9.99 3.53
N THR A 86 -1.62 -8.87 3.32
CA THR A 86 -3.02 -8.81 2.87
C THR A 86 -3.13 -8.68 1.35
N THR A 87 -2.04 -8.35 0.66
CA THR A 87 -2.03 -8.06 -0.79
C THR A 87 -1.08 -8.94 -1.59
N SER A 88 -0.05 -9.52 -0.95
CA SER A 88 0.95 -10.36 -1.61
C SER A 88 0.38 -11.70 -2.07
N ALA A 89 1.11 -12.33 -2.99
CA ALA A 89 0.76 -13.64 -3.50
C ALA A 89 0.75 -14.72 -2.42
N MET A 90 -0.19 -15.66 -2.56
CA MET A 90 -0.20 -16.95 -1.89
C MET A 90 0.33 -18.00 -2.88
N THR A 91 1.17 -18.91 -2.44
CA THR A 91 1.93 -19.81 -3.30
C THR A 91 1.94 -21.23 -2.74
N PHE A 92 1.78 -22.22 -3.62
CA PHE A 92 2.10 -23.62 -3.35
C PHE A 92 3.05 -24.15 -4.43
N TYR A 93 3.62 -25.34 -4.20
CA TYR A 93 4.68 -25.89 -5.04
C TYR A 93 4.30 -27.28 -5.56
N LEU A 94 4.69 -27.56 -6.80
CA LEU A 94 4.53 -28.83 -7.50
C LEU A 94 5.90 -29.31 -8.01
N ASP A 95 6.14 -30.62 -8.01
CA ASP A 95 7.36 -31.22 -8.61
C ASP A 95 7.25 -31.48 -10.12
N GLY A 96 6.09 -31.14 -10.71
CA GLY A 96 5.77 -31.32 -12.12
C GLY A 96 4.80 -30.24 -12.60
N ALA A 97 4.76 -30.03 -13.91
CA ALA A 97 3.92 -29.01 -14.51
C ALA A 97 2.42 -29.40 -14.42
N PRO A 98 1.55 -28.51 -13.93
CA PRO A 98 0.12 -28.73 -13.95
C PRO A 98 -0.46 -28.44 -15.35
N LYS A 99 -1.62 -29.03 -15.63
CA LYS A 99 -2.46 -28.64 -16.75
C LYS A 99 -3.09 -27.28 -16.45
N ALA A 100 -2.74 -26.27 -17.25
CA ALA A 100 -3.07 -24.87 -16.98
C ALA A 100 -4.58 -24.59 -16.78
N ASP A 101 -5.46 -25.26 -17.52
CA ASP A 101 -6.91 -25.08 -17.39
C ASP A 101 -7.50 -25.65 -16.08
N THR A 102 -6.72 -26.42 -15.32
CA THR A 102 -7.08 -26.92 -13.99
C THR A 102 -6.56 -26.07 -12.85
N ILE A 103 -5.87 -24.95 -13.12
CA ILE A 103 -5.46 -23.95 -12.12
C ILE A 103 -6.52 -22.85 -12.09
N ASN A 104 -7.55 -23.03 -11.27
CA ASN A 104 -8.70 -22.14 -11.19
C ASN A 104 -9.44 -22.29 -9.86
N SER A 105 -10.48 -21.49 -9.64
CA SER A 105 -11.29 -21.49 -8.42
C SER A 105 -12.13 -22.76 -8.20
N ASP A 106 -12.31 -23.63 -9.19
CA ASP A 106 -13.04 -24.91 -9.01
C ASP A 106 -12.15 -25.95 -8.30
N THR A 107 -10.85 -25.92 -8.56
CA THR A 107 -9.88 -26.90 -8.05
C THR A 107 -9.02 -26.36 -6.90
N ILE A 108 -8.92 -25.04 -6.76
CA ILE A 108 -8.15 -24.35 -5.71
C ILE A 108 -9.08 -23.37 -5.00
N LYS A 109 -9.29 -23.59 -3.71
CA LYS A 109 -10.16 -22.75 -2.87
C LYS A 109 -9.32 -21.85 -1.98
N VAL A 110 -9.56 -20.53 -2.06
CA VAL A 110 -9.03 -19.56 -1.10
C VAL A 110 -10.20 -19.09 -0.25
N ILE A 111 -10.15 -19.30 1.06
CA ILE A 111 -11.30 -19.10 1.95
C ILE A 111 -10.89 -18.26 3.13
N ASP A 112 -11.66 -17.22 3.42
CA ASP A 112 -11.61 -16.54 4.70
C ASP A 112 -12.39 -17.37 5.74
N LEU A 113 -11.67 -17.95 6.70
CA LEU A 113 -12.24 -18.83 7.71
C LEU A 113 -13.05 -18.07 8.78
N ILE A 114 -12.91 -16.74 8.87
CA ILE A 114 -13.71 -15.92 9.78
C ILE A 114 -15.10 -15.69 9.17
N THR A 115 -15.15 -15.24 7.92
CA THR A 115 -16.42 -14.99 7.21
C THR A 115 -17.02 -16.24 6.57
N GLN A 116 -16.24 -17.34 6.50
CA GLN A 116 -16.58 -18.59 5.81
C GLN A 116 -16.92 -18.39 4.33
N SER A 117 -16.24 -17.44 3.68
CA SER A 117 -16.50 -17.07 2.28
C SER A 117 -15.25 -17.25 1.40
N GLU A 118 -15.48 -17.53 0.12
CA GLU A 118 -14.40 -17.66 -0.86
C GLU A 118 -13.84 -16.28 -1.21
N VAL A 119 -12.52 -16.19 -1.24
CA VAL A 119 -11.77 -14.98 -1.59
C VAL A 119 -11.49 -15.00 -3.09
N ALA A 120 -11.83 -13.91 -3.77
CA ALA A 120 -11.49 -13.72 -5.18
C ALA A 120 -9.97 -13.53 -5.36
N VAL A 121 -9.39 -14.35 -6.23
CA VAL A 121 -7.95 -14.31 -6.55
C VAL A 121 -7.72 -14.38 -8.05
N THR A 122 -6.60 -13.81 -8.49
CA THR A 122 -6.05 -13.99 -9.83
C THR A 122 -4.96 -15.05 -9.77
N PHE A 123 -5.05 -16.08 -10.61
CA PHE A 123 -4.03 -17.13 -10.71
C PHE A 123 -2.90 -16.69 -11.66
N MET A 124 -1.66 -16.89 -11.21
CA MET A 124 -0.47 -16.64 -12.01
C MET A 124 -0.06 -17.92 -12.76
N PRO A 125 0.59 -17.80 -13.93
CA PRO A 125 1.15 -18.95 -14.62
C PRO A 125 2.11 -19.76 -13.74
N PHE A 126 2.13 -21.08 -13.93
CA PHE A 126 3.09 -21.96 -13.28
C PHE A 126 4.53 -21.57 -13.64
N ASP A 127 5.39 -21.46 -12.63
CA ASP A 127 6.82 -21.21 -12.81
C ASP A 127 7.61 -22.52 -12.75
N PRO A 128 8.14 -23.03 -13.88
CA PRO A 128 8.91 -24.27 -13.91
C PRO A 128 10.27 -24.17 -13.22
N ALA A 129 10.82 -22.97 -12.99
CA ALA A 129 12.11 -22.81 -12.31
C ALA A 129 12.00 -23.07 -10.80
N THR A 130 10.86 -22.69 -10.20
CA THR A 130 10.57 -22.84 -8.78
C THR A 130 9.58 -23.96 -8.47
N GLY A 131 8.86 -24.45 -9.48
CA GLY A 131 7.71 -25.34 -9.30
C GLY A 131 6.49 -24.63 -8.70
N SER A 132 6.46 -23.30 -8.69
CA SER A 132 5.43 -22.55 -7.96
C SER A 132 4.17 -22.31 -8.79
N VAL A 133 3.02 -22.37 -8.10
CA VAL A 133 1.75 -21.81 -8.56
C VAL A 133 1.37 -20.74 -7.54
N SER A 134 1.20 -19.52 -8.01
CA SER A 134 0.87 -18.37 -7.16
C SER A 134 -0.49 -17.80 -7.51
N MET A 135 -1.17 -17.24 -6.52
CA MET A 135 -2.39 -16.47 -6.70
C MET A 135 -2.38 -15.21 -5.87
N VAL A 136 -2.89 -14.13 -6.43
CA VAL A 136 -2.90 -12.79 -5.82
C VAL A 136 -4.34 -12.41 -5.50
N PRO A 137 -4.65 -11.91 -4.30
CA PRO A 137 -6.01 -11.47 -3.97
C PRO A 137 -6.42 -10.28 -4.85
N VAL A 138 -7.66 -10.27 -5.36
CA VAL A 138 -8.16 -9.21 -6.24
C VAL A 138 -8.38 -7.89 -5.50
N SER A 139 -8.68 -7.99 -4.20
CA SER A 139 -8.79 -6.90 -3.23
C SER A 139 -8.05 -7.31 -1.96
N PRO A 140 -7.51 -6.38 -1.16
CA PRO A 140 -6.77 -6.72 0.04
C PRO A 140 -7.58 -7.59 1.00
N LEU A 141 -6.94 -8.62 1.53
CA LEU A 141 -7.52 -9.50 2.55
C LEU A 141 -7.78 -8.70 3.82
N PRO A 142 -8.87 -8.98 4.57
CA PRO A 142 -9.14 -8.26 5.81
C PRO A 142 -8.04 -8.46 6.85
N SER A 143 -7.78 -7.44 7.67
CA SER A 143 -6.75 -7.47 8.71
C SER A 143 -7.09 -8.46 9.82
N ARG A 144 -6.09 -9.22 10.30
CA ARG A 144 -6.23 -10.23 11.38
C ARG A 144 -7.20 -11.38 11.08
N HIS A 145 -7.43 -11.68 9.80
CA HIS A 145 -8.23 -12.82 9.36
C HIS A 145 -7.39 -14.07 9.14
N LYS A 146 -8.00 -15.24 9.33
CA LYS A 146 -7.41 -16.53 8.99
C LYS A 146 -7.84 -16.95 7.60
N ILE A 147 -6.89 -17.03 6.67
CA ILE A 147 -7.13 -17.39 5.28
C ILE A 147 -6.60 -18.79 5.04
N ALA A 148 -7.41 -19.63 4.41
CA ALA A 148 -7.04 -20.96 3.99
C ALA A 148 -6.83 -21.01 2.48
N VAL A 149 -5.76 -21.66 2.05
CA VAL A 149 -5.54 -22.08 0.66
C VAL A 149 -5.67 -23.59 0.62
N VAL A 150 -6.59 -24.11 -0.19
CA VAL A 150 -6.88 -25.54 -0.31
C VAL A 150 -6.77 -25.95 -1.77
N VAL A 151 -5.74 -26.72 -2.09
CA VAL A 151 -5.50 -27.27 -3.42
C VAL A 151 -6.08 -28.68 -3.44
N THR A 152 -7.01 -28.93 -4.35
CA THR A 152 -7.63 -30.25 -4.50
C THR A 152 -6.90 -31.10 -5.54
N LYS A 153 -7.16 -32.42 -5.49
CA LYS A 153 -6.78 -33.39 -6.52
C LYS A 153 -7.51 -33.17 -7.86
N GLY A 154 -8.36 -32.14 -7.97
CA GLY A 154 -8.92 -31.67 -9.23
C GLY A 154 -7.88 -30.96 -10.11
N VAL A 155 -6.80 -30.43 -9.51
CA VAL A 155 -5.61 -30.02 -10.27
C VAL A 155 -5.00 -31.26 -10.91
N GLN A 156 -4.71 -31.19 -12.20
CA GLN A 156 -4.15 -32.30 -12.97
C GLN A 156 -2.75 -31.96 -13.48
N ASP A 157 -1.93 -32.99 -13.70
CA ASP A 157 -0.68 -32.89 -14.44
C ASP A 157 -0.95 -32.78 -15.96
N THR A 158 0.10 -32.55 -16.74
CA THR A 158 0.00 -32.46 -18.22
C THR A 158 -0.43 -33.76 -18.90
N ASN A 159 -0.43 -34.89 -18.21
CA ASN A 159 -0.91 -36.19 -18.70
C ASN A 159 -2.38 -36.46 -18.30
N GLY A 160 -3.01 -35.55 -17.55
CA GLY A 160 -4.39 -35.68 -17.07
C GLY A 160 -4.55 -36.48 -15.77
N ASN A 161 -3.46 -36.83 -15.09
CA ASN A 161 -3.54 -37.46 -13.77
C ASN A 161 -3.77 -36.41 -12.69
N SER A 162 -4.51 -36.75 -11.64
CA SER A 162 -4.63 -35.90 -10.46
C SER A 162 -3.28 -35.64 -9.80
N VAL A 163 -3.06 -34.41 -9.36
CA VAL A 163 -1.97 -34.09 -8.44
C VAL A 163 -2.19 -34.80 -7.11
N GLU A 164 -1.17 -35.45 -6.59
CA GLU A 164 -1.21 -36.21 -5.32
C GLU A 164 -0.57 -35.41 -4.16
N PRO A 165 -0.96 -35.66 -2.89
CA PRO A 165 -0.30 -35.05 -1.74
C PRO A 165 1.11 -35.62 -1.51
N SER A 166 2.03 -34.82 -0.98
CA SER A 166 3.27 -35.36 -0.41
C SER A 166 2.97 -36.35 0.72
N GLN A 167 3.88 -37.28 1.01
CA GLN A 167 3.68 -38.27 2.07
C GLN A 167 3.47 -37.60 3.45
N VAL A 168 4.22 -36.53 3.73
CA VAL A 168 4.09 -35.75 4.97
C VAL A 168 2.71 -35.10 5.04
N PHE A 169 2.23 -34.46 3.95
CA PHE A 169 0.90 -33.87 3.92
C PHE A 169 -0.21 -34.92 4.02
N TYR A 170 -0.03 -36.09 3.40
CA TYR A 170 -0.96 -37.21 3.50
C TYR A 170 -1.18 -37.64 4.97
N LEU A 171 -0.12 -37.65 5.78
CA LEU A 171 -0.20 -37.94 7.21
C LEU A 171 -0.81 -36.76 7.98
N MET A 172 -0.43 -35.52 7.65
CA MET A 172 -0.98 -34.31 8.27
C MET A 172 -2.49 -34.10 7.99
N ARG A 173 -3.01 -34.60 6.86
CA ARG A 173 -4.46 -34.57 6.56
C ARG A 173 -5.26 -35.70 7.22
N SER A 174 -4.59 -36.66 7.86
CA SER A 174 -5.22 -37.83 8.48
C SER A 174 -6.30 -37.42 9.50
N ALA A 175 -7.46 -38.08 9.42
CA ALA A 175 -8.50 -37.94 10.44
C ALA A 175 -8.09 -38.60 11.78
N ASN A 176 -7.29 -39.65 11.71
CA ASN A 176 -6.83 -40.42 12.86
C ASN A 176 -5.58 -39.78 13.48
N SER A 177 -5.43 -39.92 14.79
CA SER A 177 -4.21 -39.56 15.52
C SER A 177 -3.01 -40.32 14.97
N LEU A 178 -1.85 -39.66 14.87
CA LEU A 178 -0.59 -40.30 14.51
C LEU A 178 0.07 -41.01 15.70
N ILE A 179 -0.38 -40.73 16.92
CA ILE A 179 0.09 -41.37 18.15
C ILE A 179 -1.07 -42.01 18.93
N ASP A 180 -0.81 -43.13 19.61
CA ASP A 180 -1.74 -43.74 20.56
C ASP A 180 -1.72 -43.04 21.93
N ALA A 181 -2.45 -43.59 22.91
CA ALA A 181 -2.54 -43.00 24.25
C ALA A 181 -1.22 -43.10 25.04
N GLU A 182 -0.36 -44.04 24.65
CA GLU A 182 0.95 -44.30 25.23
C GLU A 182 2.08 -43.54 24.51
N GLY A 183 1.77 -42.84 23.41
CA GLY A 183 2.70 -42.03 22.62
C GLY A 183 3.39 -42.78 21.49
N HIS A 184 2.99 -44.02 21.18
CA HIS A 184 3.56 -44.77 20.06
C HIS A 184 2.90 -44.39 18.73
N SER A 185 3.66 -44.45 17.65
CA SER A 185 3.17 -44.18 16.30
C SER A 185 2.06 -45.17 15.91
N THR A 186 0.95 -44.65 15.38
CA THR A 186 -0.17 -45.46 14.87
C THR A 186 0.02 -45.89 13.41
N THR A 187 1.16 -45.54 12.80
CA THR A 187 1.48 -45.83 11.40
C THR A 187 2.86 -46.47 11.30
N SER A 188 3.01 -47.45 10.41
CA SER A 188 4.31 -48.08 10.14
C SER A 188 5.28 -47.18 9.39
N VAL A 189 4.84 -46.00 8.96
CA VAL A 189 5.61 -45.05 8.14
C VAL A 189 6.43 -44.09 9.00
N LEU A 190 6.01 -43.82 10.23
CA LEU A 190 6.69 -42.90 11.15
C LEU A 190 7.13 -43.65 12.41
N ASP A 191 8.31 -43.30 12.94
CA ASP A 191 8.66 -43.65 14.32
C ASP A 191 7.87 -42.80 15.33
N ASP A 192 7.89 -43.22 16.59
CA ASP A 192 7.14 -42.58 17.69
C ASP A 192 7.50 -41.09 17.83
N GLN A 193 8.79 -40.77 17.69
CA GLN A 193 9.27 -39.41 17.83
C GLN A 193 8.70 -38.52 16.72
N THR A 194 8.81 -38.94 15.46
CA THR A 194 8.35 -38.19 14.30
C THR A 194 6.83 -38.07 14.29
N ALA A 195 6.11 -39.13 14.66
CA ALA A 195 4.66 -39.12 14.81
C ALA A 195 4.21 -38.10 15.88
N ALA A 196 4.84 -38.13 17.06
CA ALA A 196 4.55 -37.18 18.14
C ALA A 196 4.85 -35.73 17.74
N MET A 197 5.85 -35.52 16.88
CA MET A 197 6.22 -34.21 16.38
C MET A 197 5.28 -33.66 15.29
N LEU A 198 4.70 -34.52 14.46
CA LEU A 198 3.77 -34.12 13.40
C LEU A 198 2.33 -33.95 13.94
N GLU A 199 1.97 -34.62 15.02
CA GLU A 199 0.62 -34.61 15.60
C GLU A 199 0.10 -33.19 15.94
N PRO A 200 0.88 -32.27 16.53
CA PRO A 200 0.43 -30.89 16.75
C PRO A 200 0.05 -30.16 15.46
N ALA A 201 0.81 -30.34 14.38
CA ALA A 201 0.51 -29.73 13.08
C ALA A 201 -0.76 -30.34 12.45
N ARG A 202 -0.93 -31.66 12.57
CA ARG A 202 -2.17 -32.36 12.16
C ARG A 202 -3.38 -31.83 12.91
N LEU A 203 -3.28 -31.66 14.22
CA LEU A 203 -4.35 -31.11 15.06
C LEU A 203 -4.65 -29.65 14.73
N ALA A 204 -3.63 -28.83 14.44
CA ALA A 204 -3.81 -27.43 14.02
C ALA A 204 -4.57 -27.31 12.69
N MET A 205 -4.37 -28.25 11.76
CA MET A 205 -5.08 -28.28 10.47
C MET A 205 -6.44 -28.96 10.52
N LYS A 206 -6.74 -29.72 11.58
CA LYS A 206 -7.99 -30.47 11.73
C LYS A 206 -9.25 -29.58 11.54
N PRO A 207 -9.36 -28.37 12.12
CA PRO A 207 -10.54 -27.52 11.95
C PRO A 207 -10.80 -27.12 10.50
N LEU A 208 -9.74 -26.80 9.72
CA LEU A 208 -9.87 -26.52 8.29
C LEU A 208 -10.47 -27.73 7.58
N PHE A 209 -9.91 -28.91 7.79
CA PHE A 209 -10.36 -30.13 7.11
C PHE A 209 -11.80 -30.54 7.47
N ASP A 210 -12.23 -30.31 8.71
CA ASP A 210 -13.62 -30.52 9.11
C ASP A 210 -14.55 -29.51 8.43
N PHE A 211 -14.16 -28.23 8.36
CA PHE A 211 -14.90 -27.20 7.64
C PHE A 211 -15.02 -27.52 6.14
N MET A 212 -13.91 -27.88 5.48
CA MET A 212 -13.91 -28.26 4.06
C MET A 212 -14.85 -29.45 3.79
N ALA A 213 -14.82 -30.47 4.65
CA ALA A 213 -15.73 -31.60 4.53
C ALA A 213 -17.20 -31.20 4.69
N ALA A 214 -17.51 -30.25 5.59
CA ALA A 214 -18.85 -29.74 5.80
C ALA A 214 -19.41 -28.97 4.58
N ILE A 215 -18.54 -28.33 3.79
CA ILE A 215 -18.92 -27.63 2.54
C ILE A 215 -18.74 -28.51 1.28
N GLY A 216 -18.54 -29.81 1.44
CA GLY A 216 -18.54 -30.77 0.32
C GLY A 216 -17.17 -31.06 -0.31
N VAL A 217 -16.07 -30.61 0.29
CA VAL A 217 -14.69 -30.92 -0.13
C VAL A 217 -14.10 -31.97 0.82
N PRO A 218 -14.15 -33.27 0.50
CA PRO A 218 -13.70 -34.31 1.41
C PRO A 218 -12.19 -34.26 1.64
N ARG A 219 -11.73 -34.61 2.85
CA ARG A 219 -10.29 -34.62 3.21
C ARG A 219 -9.41 -35.38 2.20
N THR A 220 -9.93 -36.46 1.64
CA THR A 220 -9.22 -37.32 0.68
C THR A 220 -8.99 -36.66 -0.68
N SER A 221 -9.77 -35.63 -1.04
CA SER A 221 -9.60 -34.87 -2.27
C SER A 221 -8.65 -33.69 -2.13
N ILE A 222 -8.06 -33.43 -0.96
CA ILE A 222 -7.12 -32.32 -0.75
C ILE A 222 -5.69 -32.82 -0.99
N ALA A 223 -4.98 -32.17 -1.93
CA ALA A 223 -3.59 -32.47 -2.28
C ALA A 223 -2.60 -31.69 -1.41
N VAL A 224 -2.86 -30.40 -1.16
CA VAL A 224 -2.11 -29.60 -0.17
C VAL A 224 -3.01 -28.48 0.36
N ALA A 225 -2.73 -28.01 1.57
CA ALA A 225 -3.39 -26.84 2.13
C ALA A 225 -2.45 -26.05 3.04
N SER A 226 -2.70 -24.76 3.16
CA SER A 226 -2.14 -23.90 4.20
C SER A 226 -3.22 -23.04 4.82
N VAL A 227 -2.99 -22.63 6.07
CA VAL A 227 -3.73 -21.55 6.72
C VAL A 227 -2.71 -20.52 7.14
N PHE A 228 -3.04 -19.25 6.98
CA PHE A 228 -2.22 -18.15 7.47
C PHE A 228 -3.11 -17.05 8.04
N THR A 229 -2.56 -16.29 8.99
CA THR A 229 -3.20 -15.14 9.60
C THR A 229 -2.65 -13.87 8.97
N THR A 230 -3.51 -12.98 8.48
CA THR A 230 -3.09 -11.66 7.98
C THR A 230 -2.66 -10.74 9.12
N GLN A 231 -1.71 -9.85 8.84
CA GLN A 231 -1.17 -8.92 9.83
C GLN A 231 -2.18 -7.85 10.30
N SER A 232 -1.87 -7.22 11.42
CA SER A 232 -2.47 -5.94 11.80
C SER A 232 -2.14 -4.88 10.75
N ILE A 233 -3.15 -4.12 10.33
CA ILE A 233 -3.01 -3.07 9.30
C ILE A 233 -3.24 -1.70 9.92
N TYR A 234 -4.44 -1.45 10.44
CA TYR A 234 -4.90 -0.13 10.84
C TYR A 234 -5.00 0.05 12.37
N GLN A 235 -4.85 -1.03 13.14
CA GLN A 235 -5.01 -1.01 14.59
C GLN A 235 -4.03 -0.04 15.25
N ASP A 236 -2.81 0.05 14.72
CA ASP A 236 -1.82 1.01 15.16
C ASP A 236 -2.26 2.47 14.94
N PHE A 237 -2.91 2.78 13.81
CA PHE A 237 -3.45 4.12 13.58
C PHE A 237 -4.66 4.41 14.48
N GLN A 238 -5.46 3.41 14.85
CA GLN A 238 -6.52 3.60 15.83
C GLN A 238 -5.92 4.00 17.20
N THR A 239 -4.83 3.34 17.62
CA THR A 239 -4.09 3.71 18.84
C THR A 239 -3.50 5.11 18.73
N LEU A 240 -2.73 5.40 17.67
CA LEU A 240 -2.11 6.71 17.47
C LEU A 240 -3.14 7.84 17.42
N ARG A 241 -4.27 7.62 16.75
CA ARG A 241 -5.35 8.62 16.71
C ARG A 241 -5.94 8.87 18.10
N ALA A 242 -6.13 7.84 18.91
CA ALA A 242 -6.61 8.00 20.28
C ALA A 242 -5.60 8.78 21.15
N GLU A 243 -4.31 8.49 21.00
CA GLU A 243 -3.22 9.25 21.66
C GLU A 243 -3.24 10.72 21.21
N ILE A 244 -3.23 10.96 19.90
CA ILE A 244 -3.23 12.30 19.28
C ILE A 244 -4.46 13.11 19.67
N ALA A 245 -5.64 12.49 19.75
CA ALA A 245 -6.87 13.16 20.19
C ALA A 245 -6.78 13.68 21.64
N GLY A 246 -5.99 13.01 22.49
CA GLY A 246 -5.71 13.42 23.87
C GLY A 246 -4.68 14.56 24.00
N MET A 247 -3.91 14.86 22.96
CA MET A 247 -2.91 15.92 22.98
C MET A 247 -3.55 17.32 22.91
N ALA A 248 -2.79 18.38 23.22
CA ALA A 248 -3.22 19.73 22.91
C ALA A 248 -3.09 19.97 21.38
N PRO A 249 -4.06 20.62 20.71
CA PRO A 249 -3.87 21.06 19.34
C PRO A 249 -2.63 21.94 19.21
N PRO A 250 -1.82 21.78 18.15
CA PRO A 250 -0.63 22.59 17.99
C PRO A 250 -1.02 24.02 17.58
N THR A 251 -0.27 25.01 18.06
CA THR A 251 -0.42 26.40 17.62
C THR A 251 0.53 26.67 16.45
N PRO A 252 0.05 27.17 15.30
CA PRO A 252 0.94 27.51 14.19
C PRO A 252 1.85 28.69 14.55
N THR A 253 3.09 28.62 14.11
CA THR A 253 4.00 29.78 14.07
C THR A 253 4.10 30.27 12.65
N PHE A 254 3.81 31.55 12.41
CA PHE A 254 3.95 32.17 11.09
C PHE A 254 5.35 32.78 10.93
N ALA A 255 6.06 32.34 9.88
CA ALA A 255 7.36 32.85 9.50
C ALA A 255 7.26 33.97 8.45
N GLY A 256 6.25 33.91 7.58
CA GLY A 256 5.98 34.93 6.56
C GLY A 256 4.49 35.14 6.37
N GLN A 257 4.08 36.40 6.21
CA GLN A 257 2.71 36.78 5.87
C GLN A 257 2.72 37.84 4.77
N TYR A 258 2.18 37.47 3.60
CA TYR A 258 2.11 38.30 2.41
C TYR A 258 0.64 38.60 2.11
N LEU A 259 0.10 39.64 2.74
CA LEU A 259 -1.32 39.98 2.67
C LEU A 259 -1.60 41.15 1.72
N GLY A 260 -2.64 41.01 0.91
CA GLY A 260 -3.06 42.00 -0.09
C GLY A 260 -2.26 41.95 -1.40
N ASP A 261 -2.88 42.47 -2.47
CA ASP A 261 -2.44 42.33 -3.86
C ASP A 261 -0.95 42.66 -4.08
N ALA A 262 -0.43 43.71 -3.44
CA ALA A 262 0.97 44.11 -3.59
C ALA A 262 1.96 43.09 -3.00
N MET A 263 1.68 42.56 -1.80
CA MET A 263 2.58 41.59 -1.14
C MET A 263 2.44 40.20 -1.75
N VAL A 264 1.23 39.81 -2.12
CA VAL A 264 0.97 38.58 -2.88
C VAL A 264 1.72 38.64 -4.21
N GLY A 265 1.59 39.72 -4.97
CA GLY A 265 2.32 39.90 -6.23
C GLY A 265 3.84 39.82 -6.03
N ALA A 266 4.38 40.46 -4.99
CA ALA A 266 5.81 40.37 -4.67
C ALA A 266 6.26 38.94 -4.32
N PHE A 267 5.44 38.18 -3.57
CA PHE A 267 5.71 36.77 -3.27
C PHE A 267 5.79 35.93 -4.55
N TYR A 268 4.79 36.02 -5.42
CA TYR A 268 4.76 35.25 -6.67
C TYR A 268 5.86 35.67 -7.65
N GLN A 269 6.23 36.95 -7.70
CA GLN A 269 7.41 37.40 -8.45
C GLN A 269 8.71 36.78 -7.91
N GLY A 270 8.83 36.63 -6.59
CA GLY A 270 9.95 35.92 -5.96
C GLY A 270 9.98 34.44 -6.34
N VAL A 271 8.83 33.76 -6.28
CA VAL A 271 8.70 32.36 -6.72
C VAL A 271 9.06 32.21 -8.20
N MET A 272 8.56 33.10 -9.06
CA MET A 272 8.88 33.12 -10.49
C MET A 272 10.37 33.35 -10.73
N ALA A 273 11.02 34.23 -9.97
CA ALA A 273 12.46 34.46 -10.10
C ALA A 273 13.31 33.23 -9.73
N GLN A 274 12.84 32.41 -8.77
CA GLN A 274 13.54 31.19 -8.34
C GLN A 274 13.25 29.98 -9.24
N THR A 275 12.00 29.84 -9.68
CA THR A 275 11.51 28.62 -10.35
C THR A 275 11.32 28.79 -11.85
N GLY A 276 11.23 30.03 -12.34
CA GLY A 276 10.83 30.35 -13.70
C GLY A 276 9.31 30.26 -13.95
N ILE A 277 8.51 30.00 -12.91
CA ILE A 277 7.07 29.71 -13.05
C ILE A 277 6.24 30.90 -12.57
N ASP A 278 5.36 31.38 -13.43
CA ASP A 278 4.37 32.41 -13.13
C ASP A 278 3.02 31.74 -12.81
N PHE A 279 2.76 31.50 -11.53
CA PHE A 279 1.50 30.90 -11.10
C PHE A 279 0.36 31.93 -11.11
N PRO A 280 -0.88 31.55 -11.47
CA PRO A 280 -2.02 32.46 -11.40
C PRO A 280 -2.28 32.81 -9.94
N HIS A 281 -2.62 34.06 -9.66
CA HIS A 281 -2.83 34.52 -8.29
C HIS A 281 -3.84 35.68 -8.17
N ASP A 282 -4.67 35.90 -9.20
CA ASP A 282 -5.65 36.99 -9.24
C ASP A 282 -6.72 36.89 -8.16
N ALA A 283 -7.07 35.66 -7.74
CA ALA A 283 -8.04 35.38 -6.69
C ALA A 283 -7.39 35.27 -5.29
N VAL A 284 -6.06 35.32 -5.19
CA VAL A 284 -5.33 35.13 -3.94
C VAL A 284 -5.28 36.45 -3.17
N GLY A 285 -5.74 36.42 -1.91
CA GLY A 285 -5.74 37.56 -0.99
C GLY A 285 -4.56 37.55 -0.02
N GLY A 286 -3.97 36.39 0.23
CA GLY A 286 -2.80 36.28 1.08
C GLY A 286 -2.05 34.96 0.91
N VAL A 287 -0.74 34.99 1.18
CA VAL A 287 0.10 33.80 1.30
C VAL A 287 0.81 33.85 2.65
N LEU A 288 0.74 32.76 3.40
CA LEU A 288 1.37 32.60 4.71
C LEU A 288 2.26 31.37 4.71
N THR A 289 3.43 31.48 5.31
CA THR A 289 4.34 30.36 5.55
C THR A 289 4.58 30.21 7.04
N GLY A 290 4.73 28.98 7.50
CA GLY A 290 4.87 28.72 8.93
C GLY A 290 5.23 27.28 9.24
N ALA A 291 5.15 26.92 10.52
CA ALA A 291 5.29 25.54 10.98
C ALA A 291 4.40 25.28 12.20
N PHE A 292 4.07 24.01 12.43
CA PHE A 292 3.36 23.54 13.63
C PHE A 292 4.08 22.34 14.26
N GLY A 293 3.89 22.11 15.55
CA GLY A 293 4.47 20.96 16.25
C GLY A 293 3.66 19.68 16.02
N SER A 294 4.34 18.56 15.74
CA SER A 294 3.74 17.22 15.61
C SER A 294 4.55 16.21 16.45
N PRO A 295 3.92 15.25 17.16
CA PRO A 295 4.66 14.21 17.84
C PRO A 295 5.37 13.34 16.79
N ASN A 296 6.66 13.13 17.02
CA ASN A 296 7.50 12.37 16.12
C ASN A 296 7.84 11.02 16.75
N TYR A 297 7.42 9.95 16.10
CA TYR A 297 7.59 8.57 16.55
C TYR A 297 8.76 7.85 15.84
N ILE A 298 9.45 8.54 14.93
CA ILE A 298 10.70 8.06 14.31
C ILE A 298 11.89 8.85 14.84
N SER A 299 12.86 8.14 15.42
CA SER A 299 14.07 8.76 16.00
C SER A 299 15.05 9.27 14.94
N ASN A 300 15.11 8.57 13.80
CA ASN A 300 15.89 8.93 12.63
C ASN A 300 15.13 8.45 11.38
N PRO A 301 14.76 9.32 10.43
CA PRO A 301 13.95 8.93 9.26
C PRO A 301 14.69 8.06 8.22
N LEU A 302 15.98 7.75 8.43
CA LEU A 302 16.75 6.87 7.55
C LEU A 302 16.83 5.41 8.03
N VAL A 303 16.72 5.19 9.35
CA VAL A 303 16.93 3.87 9.98
C VAL A 303 15.99 3.56 11.15
N GLY A 304 15.28 4.57 11.65
CA GLY A 304 14.34 4.47 12.77
C GLY A 304 12.92 4.19 12.29
N TYR A 305 12.17 3.52 13.15
CA TYR A 305 10.79 3.10 12.91
C TYR A 305 10.00 3.21 14.22
N PHE A 306 8.68 3.10 14.15
CA PHE A 306 7.82 3.23 15.32
C PHE A 306 8.13 2.15 16.35
N MET A 307 8.31 2.58 17.59
CA MET A 307 8.55 1.71 18.74
C MET A 307 7.38 1.81 19.72
N LYS A 308 7.08 0.70 20.38
CA LYS A 308 6.11 0.65 21.48
C LYS A 308 6.83 0.35 22.79
N ASN A 309 6.41 1.02 23.87
CA ASN A 309 6.90 0.73 25.21
C ASN A 309 6.32 -0.57 25.77
N ALA A 310 6.72 -0.93 27.00
CA ALA A 310 6.25 -2.15 27.66
C ALA A 310 4.72 -2.16 27.89
N GLU A 311 4.10 -0.99 27.97
CA GLU A 311 2.65 -0.80 28.08
C GLU A 311 1.92 -0.90 26.73
N GLY A 312 2.65 -0.99 25.61
CA GLY A 312 2.11 -1.09 24.26
C GLY A 312 1.74 0.23 23.59
N ASN A 313 2.06 1.37 24.21
CA ASN A 313 1.85 2.71 23.64
C ASN A 313 3.02 3.09 22.75
N PHE A 314 2.78 3.96 21.75
CA PHE A 314 3.86 4.43 20.90
C PHE A 314 4.79 5.40 21.63
N GLU A 315 6.10 5.21 21.44
CA GLU A 315 7.11 6.05 22.07
C GLU A 315 7.36 7.32 21.24
N GLU A 316 6.84 8.45 21.71
CA GLU A 316 7.19 9.77 21.17
C GLU A 316 8.68 10.04 21.43
N GLN A 317 9.42 10.34 20.36
CA GLN A 317 10.86 10.60 20.39
C GLN A 317 11.17 12.08 20.60
N ASN A 318 10.38 12.95 19.97
CA ASN A 318 10.46 14.41 20.06
C ASN A 318 9.21 15.05 19.42
N VAL A 319 9.13 16.38 19.46
CA VAL A 319 8.18 17.16 18.66
C VAL A 319 8.88 17.66 17.40
N ALA A 320 8.43 17.19 16.24
CA ALA A 320 8.89 17.69 14.95
C ALA A 320 8.17 18.99 14.57
N MET A 321 8.90 19.96 14.03
CA MET A 321 8.31 21.15 13.42
C MET A 321 7.98 20.86 11.95
N VAL A 322 6.69 20.80 11.65
CA VAL A 322 6.18 20.50 10.30
C VAL A 322 5.91 21.82 9.58
N PRO A 323 6.67 22.16 8.52
CA PRO A 323 6.51 23.40 7.77
C PRO A 323 5.29 23.31 6.86
N PHE A 324 4.56 24.42 6.75
CA PHE A 324 3.38 24.55 5.91
C PHE A 324 3.37 25.86 5.12
N ILE A 325 2.59 25.86 4.04
CA ILE A 325 2.14 27.05 3.32
C ILE A 325 0.61 27.09 3.35
N MET A 326 0.07 28.30 3.49
CA MET A 326 -1.35 28.59 3.48
C MET A 326 -1.61 29.72 2.48
N VAL A 327 -2.53 29.48 1.54
CA VAL A 327 -2.95 30.46 0.54
C VAL A 327 -4.42 30.76 0.76
N VAL A 328 -4.76 32.02 1.01
CA VAL A 328 -6.13 32.43 1.34
C VAL A 328 -6.75 33.26 0.20
N PRO A 329 -8.06 33.14 -0.04
CA PRO A 329 -8.76 33.93 -1.05
C PRO A 329 -8.77 35.43 -0.75
N LYS A 330 -9.03 36.24 -1.76
CA LYS A 330 -9.49 37.62 -1.55
C LYS A 330 -10.84 37.63 -0.83
N GLY A 331 -11.01 38.60 0.07
CA GLY A 331 -12.23 38.77 0.85
C GLY A 331 -11.98 38.62 2.35
N THR A 332 -13.02 38.29 3.09
CA THR A 332 -12.99 38.10 4.54
C THR A 332 -13.49 36.71 4.87
N GLY A 333 -12.75 36.01 5.73
CA GLY A 333 -13.09 34.67 6.20
C GLY A 333 -14.28 34.63 7.19
N PRO A 334 -14.52 33.48 7.85
CA PRO A 334 -13.67 32.29 7.82
C PRO A 334 -13.73 31.54 6.48
N PHE A 335 -12.58 31.25 5.87
CA PHE A 335 -12.52 30.51 4.61
C PHE A 335 -12.59 28.99 4.86
N PRO A 336 -13.44 28.23 4.15
CA PRO A 336 -13.34 26.77 4.12
C PRO A 336 -11.98 26.34 3.58
N VAL A 337 -11.47 25.22 4.07
CA VAL A 337 -10.08 24.79 3.82
C VAL A 337 -10.02 23.53 2.97
N VAL A 338 -9.25 23.60 1.89
CA VAL A 338 -8.70 22.47 1.17
C VAL A 338 -7.33 22.15 1.75
N ILE A 339 -7.17 20.95 2.29
CA ILE A 339 -5.87 20.38 2.63
C ILE A 339 -5.30 19.76 1.35
N PHE A 340 -4.20 20.31 0.86
CA PHE A 340 -3.47 19.77 -0.28
C PHE A 340 -2.23 18.99 0.18
N GLN A 341 -1.97 17.85 -0.45
CA GLN A 341 -0.74 17.09 -0.22
C GLN A 341 0.00 16.81 -1.53
N HIS A 342 1.29 17.16 -1.54
CA HIS A 342 2.20 16.98 -2.66
C HIS A 342 2.62 15.51 -2.88
N GLY A 343 3.14 15.21 -4.07
CA GLY A 343 3.66 13.89 -4.45
C GLY A 343 5.10 13.62 -3.99
N LEU A 344 5.60 12.42 -4.28
CA LEU A 344 7.00 12.04 -4.04
C LEU A 344 7.92 12.97 -4.84
N THR A 345 9.06 13.35 -4.28
CA THR A 345 10.03 14.31 -4.86
C THR A 345 9.60 15.77 -4.91
N ARG A 346 8.41 16.09 -4.38
CA ARG A 346 7.81 17.43 -4.42
C ARG A 346 7.82 18.10 -3.05
N THR A 347 7.26 19.30 -2.94
CA THR A 347 7.20 20.06 -1.68
C THR A 347 5.83 20.69 -1.50
N LYS A 348 5.57 21.24 -0.31
CA LYS A 348 4.37 22.02 0.00
C LYS A 348 4.07 23.16 -0.98
N MET A 349 5.07 23.63 -1.71
CA MET A 349 4.94 24.71 -2.70
C MET A 349 4.11 24.32 -3.92
N ASP A 350 3.91 23.01 -4.17
CA ASP A 350 3.03 22.53 -5.25
C ASP A 350 1.58 23.01 -5.08
N ALA A 351 1.18 23.39 -3.86
CA ALA A 351 -0.12 24.01 -3.59
C ALA A 351 -0.37 25.27 -4.44
N LEU A 352 0.68 26.03 -4.78
CA LEU A 352 0.55 27.26 -5.57
C LEU A 352 -0.04 27.02 -6.97
N ALA A 353 0.15 25.82 -7.54
CA ALA A 353 -0.36 25.47 -8.87
C ALA A 353 -1.90 25.37 -8.93
N ILE A 354 -2.55 25.14 -7.79
CA ILE A 354 -4.00 24.94 -7.69
C ILE A 354 -4.67 25.96 -6.77
N ALA A 355 -3.89 26.72 -5.99
CA ALA A 355 -4.40 27.64 -4.99
C ALA A 355 -5.30 28.73 -5.58
N ASN A 356 -4.97 29.28 -6.76
CA ASN A 356 -5.83 30.29 -7.39
C ASN A 356 -7.18 29.71 -7.84
N THR A 357 -7.20 28.46 -8.32
CA THR A 357 -8.45 27.78 -8.69
C THR A 357 -9.35 27.62 -7.47
N PHE A 358 -8.81 27.14 -6.34
CA PHE A 358 -9.56 27.05 -5.09
C PHE A 358 -9.94 28.41 -4.51
N ALA A 359 -9.05 29.39 -4.56
CA ALA A 359 -9.31 30.75 -4.10
C ALA A 359 -10.43 31.43 -4.90
N SER A 360 -10.53 31.16 -6.20
CA SER A 360 -11.63 31.66 -7.04
C SER A 360 -13.01 31.12 -6.61
N ALA A 361 -13.04 29.98 -5.90
CA ALA A 361 -14.23 29.39 -5.29
C ALA A 361 -14.39 29.77 -3.80
N GLY A 362 -13.56 30.69 -3.28
CA GLY A 362 -13.59 31.11 -1.88
C GLY A 362 -12.99 30.11 -0.89
N LEU A 363 -12.16 29.18 -1.37
CA LEU A 363 -11.53 28.14 -0.55
C LEU A 363 -10.05 28.48 -0.30
N ALA A 364 -9.62 28.40 0.96
CA ALA A 364 -8.21 28.47 1.32
C ALA A 364 -7.52 27.13 1.07
N THR A 365 -6.26 27.16 0.65
CA THR A 365 -5.44 25.96 0.44
C THR A 365 -4.34 25.91 1.48
N VAL A 366 -4.21 24.79 2.19
CA VAL A 366 -3.11 24.54 3.14
C VAL A 366 -2.35 23.30 2.71
N SER A 367 -1.02 23.36 2.68
CA SER A 367 -0.15 22.23 2.35
C SER A 367 1.06 22.19 3.26
N MET A 368 1.53 20.98 3.58
CA MET A 368 2.71 20.73 4.41
C MET A 368 3.73 19.82 3.72
N ASP A 369 4.97 19.87 4.17
CA ASP A 369 5.99 18.93 3.71
C ASP A 369 5.86 17.58 4.43
N LEU A 370 5.86 16.48 3.66
CA LEU A 370 5.97 15.14 4.22
C LEU A 370 7.36 14.88 4.82
N VAL A 371 7.50 13.79 5.59
CA VAL A 371 8.80 13.35 6.10
C VAL A 371 9.82 13.31 4.95
N LEU A 372 11.03 13.85 5.17
CA LEU A 372 12.12 13.91 4.18
C LEU A 372 11.79 14.68 2.89
N HIS A 373 10.78 15.55 2.89
CA HIS A 373 10.45 16.40 1.74
C HIS A 373 10.59 17.89 2.05
N GLY A 374 10.85 18.70 1.01
CA GLY A 374 10.93 20.16 1.11
C GLY A 374 11.89 20.61 2.22
N ASP A 375 11.40 21.44 3.14
CA ASP A 375 12.24 21.96 4.23
C ASP A 375 12.54 20.89 5.30
N ARG A 376 12.01 19.67 5.14
CA ARG A 376 12.27 18.49 5.98
C ARG A 376 13.23 17.47 5.35
N ALA A 377 13.78 17.73 4.16
CA ALA A 377 14.64 16.77 3.45
C ALA A 377 15.91 16.37 4.24
N GLY A 378 16.44 17.27 5.07
CA GLY A 378 17.71 17.06 5.77
C GLY A 378 18.92 17.13 4.82
N ASP A 379 20.12 17.01 5.36
CA ASP A 379 21.40 16.92 4.62
C ASP A 379 22.10 15.65 5.12
N TYR A 380 21.88 14.55 4.41
CA TYR A 380 22.37 13.22 4.77
C TYR A 380 23.26 12.62 3.69
N MET A 381 23.14 13.08 2.44
CA MET A 381 23.91 12.58 1.32
C MET A 381 24.60 13.71 0.57
N ASN A 382 25.67 13.35 -0.12
CA ASN A 382 26.31 14.26 -1.05
C ASN A 382 25.50 14.27 -2.34
N ASN A 383 24.94 15.41 -2.70
CA ASN A 383 24.01 15.57 -3.81
C ASN A 383 24.67 15.33 -5.17
N ALA A 384 25.99 15.46 -5.26
CA ALA A 384 26.75 15.20 -6.48
C ALA A 384 27.16 13.74 -6.64
N THR A 385 27.49 13.03 -5.55
CA THR A 385 28.03 11.66 -5.61
C THR A 385 27.03 10.58 -5.22
N GLY A 386 25.97 10.93 -4.48
CA GLY A 386 25.02 9.99 -3.89
C GLY A 386 25.60 9.18 -2.72
N GLU A 387 26.75 9.59 -2.17
CA GLU A 387 27.32 8.97 -0.97
C GLU A 387 26.58 9.45 0.28
N MET A 388 26.33 8.56 1.25
CA MET A 388 25.64 8.88 2.52
C MET A 388 26.53 9.67 3.50
N VAL A 389 27.00 10.84 3.05
CA VAL A 389 27.80 11.80 3.78
C VAL A 389 27.27 13.19 3.48
N PRO A 390 26.92 14.00 4.51
CA PRO A 390 26.42 15.36 4.32
C PRO A 390 27.37 16.25 3.51
N ASP A 391 26.84 17.10 2.65
CA ASP A 391 27.63 18.04 1.82
C ASP A 391 27.37 19.53 2.11
N GLY A 392 26.47 19.82 3.06
CA GLY A 392 26.08 21.16 3.46
C GLY A 392 24.88 21.73 2.68
N GLU A 393 24.34 20.97 1.74
CA GLU A 393 23.13 21.31 0.99
C GLU A 393 21.99 20.34 1.35
N LEU A 394 20.75 20.84 1.41
CA LEU A 394 19.61 19.94 1.65
C LEU A 394 19.52 18.92 0.52
N ASP A 395 19.30 17.66 0.91
CA ASP A 395 19.08 16.56 -0.01
C ASP A 395 17.86 16.87 -0.91
N PRO A 396 17.82 16.36 -2.16
CA PRO A 396 16.65 16.47 -2.99
C PRO A 396 15.41 15.97 -2.26
N SER A 397 14.33 16.75 -2.32
CA SER A 397 13.07 16.41 -1.67
C SER A 397 12.68 14.96 -1.92
N GLY A 398 12.33 14.22 -0.87
CA GLY A 398 11.84 12.85 -0.94
C GLY A 398 12.86 11.79 -1.35
N ALA A 399 14.13 12.15 -1.60
CA ALA A 399 15.16 11.25 -2.09
C ALA A 399 15.32 9.98 -1.25
N LEU A 400 15.26 10.14 0.07
CA LEU A 400 15.51 9.10 1.06
C LEU A 400 14.21 8.60 1.72
N PHE A 401 13.05 8.99 1.21
CA PHE A 401 11.75 8.68 1.82
C PHE A 401 11.42 7.18 1.81
N LEU A 402 11.73 6.50 0.71
CA LEU A 402 11.57 5.05 0.54
C LEU A 402 12.93 4.36 0.59
N ASN A 403 13.31 3.82 1.75
CA ASN A 403 14.54 3.07 1.93
C ASN A 403 14.29 1.56 1.78
N LEU A 404 14.69 0.97 0.65
CA LEU A 404 14.51 -0.47 0.39
C LEU A 404 15.49 -1.37 1.17
N LYS A 405 16.53 -0.79 1.78
CA LYS A 405 17.41 -1.48 2.74
C LYS A 405 16.86 -1.47 4.17
N SER A 406 15.83 -0.64 4.44
CA SER A 406 15.19 -0.53 5.74
C SER A 406 13.67 -0.40 5.58
N LEU A 407 13.02 -1.54 5.32
CA LEU A 407 11.61 -1.58 4.94
C LEU A 407 10.67 -1.04 6.03
N ARG A 408 10.99 -1.27 7.31
CA ARG A 408 10.22 -0.70 8.44
C ARG A 408 10.30 0.82 8.47
N THR A 409 11.47 1.40 8.17
CA THR A 409 11.66 2.85 8.10
C THR A 409 10.84 3.42 6.94
N ALA A 410 10.91 2.81 5.76
CA ALA A 410 10.11 3.26 4.59
C ALA A 410 8.61 3.27 4.90
N ARG A 411 8.11 2.20 5.54
CA ARG A 411 6.73 2.10 6.02
C ARG A 411 6.38 3.21 7.02
N ASP A 412 7.24 3.44 8.01
CA ASP A 412 6.94 4.38 9.09
C ASP A 412 7.19 5.84 8.71
N ASN A 413 7.96 6.14 7.65
CA ASN A 413 8.01 7.47 7.03
C ASN A 413 6.63 7.86 6.44
N ILE A 414 5.94 6.91 5.80
CA ILE A 414 4.56 7.10 5.33
C ILE A 414 3.61 7.29 6.52
N ARG A 415 3.73 6.46 7.56
CA ARG A 415 2.81 6.52 8.70
C ARG A 415 3.01 7.76 9.56
N GLN A 416 4.25 8.20 9.76
CA GLN A 416 4.56 9.48 10.42
C GLN A 416 4.00 10.66 9.62
N SER A 417 4.05 10.58 8.28
CA SER A 417 3.42 11.59 7.42
C SER A 417 1.90 11.68 7.65
N ASN A 418 1.21 10.57 7.87
CA ASN A 418 -0.21 10.58 8.26
C ASN A 418 -0.45 11.12 9.69
N VAL A 419 0.46 10.85 10.63
CA VAL A 419 0.43 11.48 11.99
C VAL A 419 0.51 13.00 11.88
N ASP A 420 1.44 13.50 11.06
CA ASP A 420 1.60 14.94 10.82
C ASP A 420 0.35 15.55 10.18
N GLN A 421 -0.33 14.82 9.28
CA GLN A 421 -1.59 15.25 8.68
C GLN A 421 -2.74 15.30 9.70
N MET A 422 -2.83 14.34 10.62
CA MET A 422 -3.80 14.39 11.71
C MET A 422 -3.55 15.61 12.62
N MET A 423 -2.28 15.92 12.92
CA MET A 423 -1.94 17.12 13.69
C MET A 423 -2.24 18.43 12.95
N LEU A 424 -2.06 18.47 11.62
CA LEU A 424 -2.51 19.59 10.80
C LEU A 424 -4.03 19.78 10.92
N VAL A 425 -4.82 18.69 10.87
CA VAL A 425 -6.26 18.76 11.08
C VAL A 425 -6.59 19.31 12.48
N ARG A 426 -5.91 18.84 13.52
CA ARG A 426 -6.10 19.36 14.89
C ARG A 426 -5.78 20.84 15.01
N MET A 427 -4.73 21.31 14.34
CA MET A 427 -4.38 22.73 14.24
C MET A 427 -5.54 23.54 13.64
N LEU A 428 -6.14 23.04 12.56
CA LEU A 428 -7.25 23.71 11.88
C LEU A 428 -8.52 23.70 12.72
N GLU A 429 -8.84 22.60 13.40
CA GLU A 429 -9.99 22.49 14.33
C GLU A 429 -9.90 23.45 15.51
N ALA A 430 -8.69 23.77 15.97
CA ALA A 430 -8.47 24.74 17.04
C ALA A 430 -8.81 26.19 16.63
N GLY A 431 -8.93 26.45 15.32
CA GLY A 431 -9.14 27.77 14.75
C GLY A 431 -7.81 28.48 14.49
N VAL A 432 -7.52 28.74 13.22
CA VAL A 432 -6.37 29.56 12.82
C VAL A 432 -6.79 31.02 12.73
N ASP A 433 -6.17 31.86 13.54
CA ASP A 433 -6.27 33.32 13.51
C ASP A 433 -4.88 33.87 13.15
N TYR A 434 -4.70 34.23 11.88
CA TYR A 434 -3.44 34.79 11.39
C TYR A 434 -3.43 36.33 11.45
N THR A 435 -4.59 36.97 11.63
CA THR A 435 -4.71 38.43 11.76
C THR A 435 -4.49 38.92 13.20
N GLY A 436 -4.64 38.03 14.19
CA GLY A 436 -4.44 38.28 15.61
C GLY A 436 -5.61 39.02 16.28
N ASP A 437 -6.80 39.00 15.68
CA ASP A 437 -7.99 39.69 16.20
C ASP A 437 -8.89 38.81 17.09
N SER A 438 -8.44 37.59 17.38
CA SER A 438 -9.14 36.54 18.13
C SER A 438 -10.38 35.97 17.44
N VAL A 439 -10.51 36.16 16.12
CA VAL A 439 -11.53 35.54 15.28
C VAL A 439 -10.83 34.58 14.29
N PRO A 440 -11.26 33.31 14.18
CA PRO A 440 -10.68 32.40 13.20
C PRO A 440 -10.85 32.91 11.76
N ASP A 441 -9.75 33.01 11.04
CA ASP A 441 -9.70 33.37 9.62
C ASP A 441 -10.00 32.18 8.70
N LEU A 442 -9.79 30.96 9.20
CA LEU A 442 -10.17 29.71 8.56
C LEU A 442 -11.36 29.07 9.27
N ALA A 443 -12.25 28.45 8.50
CA ALA A 443 -13.36 27.70 9.07
C ALA A 443 -12.81 26.47 9.82
N PRO A 444 -13.06 26.32 11.13
CA PRO A 444 -12.47 25.25 11.94
C PRO A 444 -13.20 23.91 11.78
N MET A 445 -13.85 23.68 10.64
CA MET A 445 -14.64 22.49 10.34
C MET A 445 -14.87 22.32 8.85
N ASN A 446 -15.42 21.15 8.47
CA ASN A 446 -15.76 20.79 7.08
C ASN A 446 -14.56 20.88 6.13
N PHE A 447 -13.41 20.38 6.57
CA PHE A 447 -12.22 20.31 5.74
C PHE A 447 -12.42 19.34 4.58
N VAL A 448 -11.84 19.69 3.45
CA VAL A 448 -11.84 18.88 2.23
C VAL A 448 -10.41 18.60 1.79
N TYR A 449 -10.17 17.50 1.09
CA TYR A 449 -8.81 17.04 0.78
C TYR A 449 -8.55 16.94 -0.73
N CYS A 450 -7.33 17.28 -1.15
CA CYS A 450 -6.84 17.07 -2.50
C CYS A 450 -5.39 16.54 -2.45
N GLY A 451 -5.16 15.31 -2.91
CA GLY A 451 -3.82 14.71 -2.91
C GLY A 451 -3.32 14.44 -4.32
N GLN A 452 -2.03 14.70 -4.57
CA GLN A 452 -1.36 14.35 -5.83
C GLN A 452 -0.40 13.17 -5.61
N SER A 453 -0.52 12.08 -6.38
CA SER A 453 0.44 10.97 -6.37
C SER A 453 0.61 10.36 -4.96
N LEU A 454 1.81 10.42 -4.35
CA LEU A 454 2.03 10.07 -2.95
C LEU A 454 1.08 10.80 -1.97
N GLY A 455 0.69 12.03 -2.28
CA GLY A 455 -0.35 12.76 -1.56
C GLY A 455 -1.72 12.11 -1.71
N GLY A 456 -2.05 11.55 -2.87
CA GLY A 456 -3.25 10.72 -3.03
C GLY A 456 -3.17 9.41 -2.22
N MET A 457 -2.01 8.74 -2.20
CA MET A 457 -1.79 7.51 -1.42
C MET A 457 -1.91 7.76 0.09
N THR A 458 -1.15 8.71 0.62
CA THR A 458 -1.28 9.10 2.04
C THR A 458 -2.68 9.66 2.34
N GLY A 459 -3.31 10.31 1.37
CA GLY A 459 -4.69 10.77 1.43
C GLY A 459 -5.71 9.65 1.59
N THR A 460 -5.57 8.52 0.91
CA THR A 460 -6.44 7.34 1.10
C THR A 460 -6.34 6.82 2.53
N SER A 461 -5.13 6.67 3.06
CA SER A 461 -4.90 6.27 4.44
C SER A 461 -5.49 7.28 5.44
N LEU A 462 -5.27 8.58 5.21
CA LEU A 462 -5.83 9.65 6.03
C LEU A 462 -7.37 9.62 6.02
N MET A 463 -7.96 9.43 4.84
CA MET A 463 -9.42 9.32 4.69
C MET A 463 -9.99 8.11 5.42
N ALA A 464 -9.26 7.01 5.58
CA ALA A 464 -9.75 5.90 6.40
C ALA A 464 -9.72 6.21 7.91
N ILE A 465 -8.78 7.03 8.39
CA ILE A 465 -8.51 7.20 9.83
C ILE A 465 -9.01 8.52 10.45
N GLU A 466 -9.01 9.64 9.72
CA GLU A 466 -9.25 11.00 10.26
C GLU A 466 -10.68 11.51 10.03
N PRO A 467 -11.60 11.50 11.01
CA PRO A 467 -13.02 11.78 10.79
C PRO A 467 -13.38 13.21 10.34
N ALA A 468 -12.53 14.21 10.57
CA ALA A 468 -12.86 15.60 10.31
C ALA A 468 -12.93 15.93 8.80
N ILE A 469 -12.23 15.13 7.98
CA ILE A 469 -12.23 15.24 6.52
C ILE A 469 -13.27 14.28 5.95
N LYS A 470 -14.24 14.80 5.19
CA LYS A 470 -15.40 14.02 4.71
C LYS A 470 -15.45 13.81 3.20
N THR A 471 -14.63 14.55 2.45
CA THR A 471 -14.55 14.40 0.98
C THR A 471 -13.11 14.60 0.50
N ALA A 472 -12.68 13.81 -0.48
CA ALA A 472 -11.34 13.89 -1.05
C ALA A 472 -11.34 13.76 -2.58
N VAL A 473 -10.42 14.49 -3.21
CA VAL A 473 -9.92 14.20 -4.56
C VAL A 473 -8.55 13.55 -4.43
N LEU A 474 -8.40 12.36 -4.98
CA LEU A 474 -7.15 11.62 -5.02
C LEU A 474 -6.69 11.57 -6.47
N ASN A 475 -5.73 12.42 -6.84
CA ASN A 475 -5.21 12.49 -8.20
C ASN A 475 -4.01 11.56 -8.35
N VAL A 476 -4.13 10.65 -9.32
CA VAL A 476 -3.13 9.64 -9.72
C VAL A 476 -2.50 8.86 -8.54
N PRO A 477 -3.27 8.40 -7.53
CA PRO A 477 -2.74 7.54 -6.47
C PRO A 477 -2.52 6.12 -7.01
N GLY A 478 -1.87 5.28 -6.20
CA GLY A 478 -1.69 3.86 -6.50
C GLY A 478 -1.57 3.02 -5.24
N GLY A 479 -2.13 1.82 -5.28
CA GLY A 479 -2.10 0.85 -4.21
C GLY A 479 -1.26 -0.37 -4.57
N VAL A 480 -0.95 -1.19 -3.56
CA VAL A 480 0.02 -2.28 -3.68
C VAL A 480 1.35 -1.70 -4.16
N ILE A 481 2.05 -0.99 -3.26
CA ILE A 481 3.24 -0.17 -3.54
C ILE A 481 4.31 -0.96 -4.33
N SER A 482 4.45 -2.27 -4.11
CA SER A 482 5.33 -3.11 -4.92
C SER A 482 4.99 -3.12 -6.42
N LEU A 483 3.71 -3.04 -6.81
CA LEU A 483 3.30 -2.89 -8.21
C LEU A 483 3.81 -1.58 -8.80
N LEU A 484 3.71 -0.47 -8.06
CA LEU A 484 4.29 0.80 -8.47
C LEU A 484 5.80 0.67 -8.65
N LEU A 485 6.51 0.17 -7.62
CA LEU A 485 7.96 0.10 -7.61
C LEU A 485 8.53 -0.78 -8.73
N THR A 486 7.82 -1.85 -9.11
CA THR A 486 8.29 -2.81 -10.13
C THR A 486 7.83 -2.48 -11.55
N HIS A 487 6.70 -1.78 -11.74
CA HIS A 487 6.15 -1.48 -13.06
C HIS A 487 6.30 -0.02 -13.50
N SER A 488 6.71 0.89 -12.61
CA SER A 488 6.94 2.31 -12.96
C SER A 488 8.07 2.46 -13.96
N GLN A 489 7.79 3.05 -15.12
CA GLN A 489 8.84 3.35 -16.11
C GLN A 489 9.79 4.44 -15.59
N THR A 490 9.33 5.27 -14.66
CA THR A 490 10.14 6.31 -14.01
C THR A 490 11.01 5.77 -12.88
N PHE A 491 10.45 4.96 -11.96
CA PHE A 491 11.17 4.52 -10.76
C PHE A 491 11.86 3.16 -10.90
N ALA A 492 11.26 2.20 -11.64
CA ALA A 492 11.81 0.85 -11.73
C ALA A 492 13.25 0.79 -12.25
N PRO A 493 13.70 1.61 -13.23
CA PRO A 493 15.10 1.59 -13.67
C PRO A 493 16.10 1.90 -12.54
N VAL A 494 15.79 2.87 -11.69
CA VAL A 494 16.65 3.30 -10.58
C VAL A 494 16.65 2.26 -9.46
N ILE A 495 15.47 1.73 -9.13
CA ILE A 495 15.29 0.64 -8.17
C ILE A 495 16.05 -0.61 -8.63
N ASN A 496 15.89 -1.00 -9.89
CA ASN A 496 16.56 -2.19 -10.42
C ASN A 496 18.08 -2.02 -10.46
N ALA A 497 18.58 -0.82 -10.75
CA ALA A 497 20.01 -0.53 -10.72
C ALA A 497 20.59 -0.72 -9.31
N GLY A 498 19.94 -0.17 -8.28
CA GLY A 498 20.42 -0.34 -6.91
C GLY A 498 20.22 -1.76 -6.36
N LEU A 499 19.12 -2.45 -6.70
CA LEU A 499 18.88 -3.83 -6.27
C LEU A 499 19.91 -4.78 -6.90
N ALA A 500 20.36 -4.49 -8.12
CA ALA A 500 21.42 -5.25 -8.77
C ALA A 500 22.76 -5.20 -8.01
N GLU A 501 23.06 -4.10 -7.30
CA GLU A 501 24.26 -4.01 -6.44
C GLU A 501 24.20 -5.01 -5.28
N GLU A 502 23.00 -5.36 -4.81
CA GLU A 502 22.72 -6.37 -3.78
C GLU A 502 22.49 -7.78 -4.36
N GLY A 503 22.67 -7.95 -5.69
CA GLY A 503 22.47 -9.22 -6.39
C GLY A 503 21.00 -9.61 -6.64
N LEU A 504 20.07 -8.67 -6.44
CA LEU A 504 18.64 -8.84 -6.69
C LEU A 504 18.30 -8.37 -8.10
N LEU A 505 18.27 -9.30 -9.05
CA LEU A 505 18.08 -8.99 -10.48
C LEU A 505 16.64 -9.25 -10.93
N PRO A 506 16.03 -8.35 -11.74
CA PRO A 506 14.68 -8.57 -12.27
C PRO A 506 14.52 -9.93 -12.96
N GLY A 507 13.41 -10.61 -12.66
CA GLY A 507 13.10 -11.93 -13.21
C GLY A 507 13.73 -13.12 -12.48
N THR A 508 14.54 -12.90 -11.43
CA THR A 508 15.01 -14.01 -10.57
C THR A 508 14.01 -14.31 -9.44
N PRO A 509 14.03 -15.54 -8.89
CA PRO A 509 13.23 -15.89 -7.71
C PRO A 509 13.53 -14.98 -6.51
N GLU A 510 14.80 -14.60 -6.31
CA GLU A 510 15.22 -13.74 -5.19
C GLU A 510 14.63 -12.33 -5.29
N TYR A 511 14.56 -11.75 -6.50
CA TYR A 511 13.92 -10.46 -6.73
C TYR A 511 12.42 -10.51 -6.42
N SER A 512 11.74 -11.56 -6.88
CA SER A 512 10.31 -11.74 -6.62
C SER A 512 10.03 -11.95 -5.13
N GLN A 513 10.88 -12.72 -4.44
CA GLN A 513 10.80 -12.94 -3.00
C GLN A 513 11.05 -11.65 -2.22
N PHE A 514 12.03 -10.85 -2.63
CA PHE A 514 12.29 -9.55 -2.01
C PHE A 514 11.05 -8.64 -2.07
N PHE A 515 10.43 -8.48 -3.24
CA PHE A 515 9.25 -7.60 -3.36
C PHE A 515 8.02 -8.14 -2.62
N MET A 516 7.86 -9.45 -2.52
CA MET A 516 6.83 -10.06 -1.66
C MET A 516 7.07 -9.71 -0.18
N MET A 517 8.31 -9.80 0.32
CA MET A 517 8.65 -9.39 1.69
C MET A 517 8.50 -7.88 1.89
N ALA A 518 8.93 -7.08 0.91
CA ALA A 518 8.80 -5.62 0.95
C ALA A 518 7.34 -5.18 1.03
N GLN A 519 6.47 -5.75 0.19
CA GLN A 519 5.02 -5.49 0.26
C GLN A 519 4.45 -5.95 1.60
N THR A 520 4.85 -7.12 2.09
CA THR A 520 4.42 -7.62 3.41
C THR A 520 4.75 -6.62 4.51
N VAL A 521 5.94 -6.03 4.53
CA VAL A 521 6.29 -5.03 5.56
C VAL A 521 5.52 -3.73 5.37
N ILE A 522 5.36 -3.28 4.13
CA ILE A 522 4.76 -1.98 3.79
C ILE A 522 3.22 -1.97 3.88
N ASP A 523 2.55 -3.13 3.87
CA ASP A 523 1.07 -3.24 3.82
C ASP A 523 0.32 -2.35 4.83
N SER A 524 0.81 -2.18 6.05
CA SER A 524 0.18 -1.30 7.07
C SER A 524 0.34 0.20 6.77
N ALA A 525 1.06 0.58 5.73
CA ALA A 525 1.15 1.92 5.17
C ALA A 525 0.60 2.02 3.74
N ASP A 526 0.21 0.90 3.13
CA ASP A 526 -0.25 0.84 1.74
C ASP A 526 -1.71 1.29 1.61
N PRO A 527 -2.03 2.27 0.73
CA PRO A 527 -3.38 2.82 0.61
C PRO A 527 -4.43 1.78 0.20
N ALA A 528 -4.05 0.72 -0.52
CA ALA A 528 -4.98 -0.35 -0.88
C ALA A 528 -5.62 -0.96 0.38
N ASN A 529 -4.86 -1.09 1.46
CA ASN A 529 -5.36 -1.65 2.72
C ASN A 529 -6.30 -0.70 3.50
N TYR A 530 -6.37 0.56 3.12
CA TYR A 530 -7.22 1.57 3.76
C TYR A 530 -8.48 1.89 2.94
N ALA A 531 -8.38 1.84 1.61
CA ALA A 531 -9.49 2.11 0.68
C ALA A 531 -10.81 1.39 1.03
N PRO A 532 -10.84 0.10 1.44
CA PRO A 532 -12.08 -0.60 1.79
C PRO A 532 -12.90 0.07 2.89
N TYR A 533 -12.24 0.80 3.79
CA TYR A 533 -12.85 1.35 5.00
C TYR A 533 -13.19 2.85 4.89
N VAL A 534 -12.91 3.47 3.74
CA VAL A 534 -13.14 4.91 3.55
C VAL A 534 -14.61 5.22 3.36
N LEU A 535 -15.29 4.48 2.48
CA LEU A 535 -16.67 4.79 2.08
C LEU A 535 -17.69 4.37 3.14
N ASP A 536 -17.39 3.34 3.94
CA ASP A 536 -18.26 2.87 5.02
C ASP A 536 -17.93 3.49 6.39
N GLY A 537 -16.73 4.06 6.53
CA GLY A 537 -16.27 4.69 7.76
C GLY A 537 -15.93 3.70 8.87
N THR A 538 -15.69 2.42 8.57
CA THR A 538 -15.48 1.37 9.58
C THR A 538 -14.33 1.70 10.56
N ILE A 539 -13.27 2.38 10.09
CA ILE A 539 -12.13 2.76 10.95
C ILE A 539 -12.34 4.12 11.62
N SER A 540 -12.62 5.17 10.85
CA SER A 540 -12.75 6.54 11.40
C SER A 540 -14.04 6.78 12.20
N GLY A 541 -15.07 5.95 11.95
CA GLY A 541 -16.44 6.12 12.46
C GLY A 541 -17.31 7.05 11.60
N THR A 542 -16.82 7.49 10.43
CA THR A 542 -17.54 8.41 9.54
C THR A 542 -17.38 7.97 8.09
N ALA A 543 -18.50 7.67 7.41
CA ALA A 543 -18.53 7.40 5.98
C ALA A 543 -18.16 8.66 5.17
N LYS A 544 -17.43 8.47 4.06
CA LYS A 544 -16.83 9.58 3.30
C LYS A 544 -17.05 9.46 1.81
N TYR A 545 -16.72 10.55 1.12
CA TYR A 545 -16.77 10.63 -0.33
C TYR A 545 -15.39 10.74 -0.96
N VAL A 546 -15.17 10.02 -2.06
CA VAL A 546 -13.90 10.01 -2.79
C VAL A 546 -14.13 10.10 -4.29
N LEU A 547 -13.45 11.05 -4.93
CA LEU A 547 -13.16 11.04 -6.36
C LEU A 547 -11.69 10.64 -6.54
N MET A 548 -11.45 9.53 -7.24
CA MET A 548 -10.12 9.18 -7.74
C MET A 548 -10.01 9.65 -9.20
N GLN A 549 -8.95 10.38 -9.51
CA GLN A 549 -8.64 10.79 -10.88
C GLN A 549 -7.45 9.97 -11.37
N GLU A 550 -7.54 9.40 -12.57
CA GLU A 550 -6.48 8.58 -13.16
C GLU A 550 -6.04 9.15 -14.50
N ALA A 551 -4.72 9.09 -14.76
CA ALA A 551 -4.10 9.37 -16.05
C ALA A 551 -3.83 8.05 -16.79
N ILE A 552 -4.39 7.87 -17.97
CA ILE A 552 -4.17 6.65 -18.76
C ILE A 552 -2.81 6.70 -19.47
N GLY A 553 -1.99 5.68 -19.25
CA GLY A 553 -0.62 5.63 -19.75
C GLY A 553 0.39 6.35 -18.85
N ASP A 554 0.02 6.63 -17.60
CA ASP A 554 0.89 7.19 -16.58
C ASP A 554 2.15 6.34 -16.40
N THR A 555 3.31 6.97 -16.56
CA THR A 555 4.62 6.30 -16.50
C THR A 555 5.22 6.25 -15.09
N VAL A 556 4.60 6.96 -14.14
CA VAL A 556 5.09 7.21 -12.79
C VAL A 556 4.38 6.32 -11.80
N VAL A 557 3.04 6.40 -11.79
CA VAL A 557 2.15 5.48 -11.09
C VAL A 557 1.42 4.68 -12.15
N PRO A 558 1.92 3.49 -12.52
CA PRO A 558 1.32 2.68 -13.57
C PRO A 558 -0.15 2.36 -13.26
N ASN A 559 -0.99 2.33 -14.28
CA ASN A 559 -2.42 2.04 -14.14
C ASN A 559 -2.68 0.72 -13.37
N ILE A 560 -1.81 -0.29 -13.44
CA ILE A 560 -2.00 -1.53 -12.65
C ILE A 560 -2.03 -1.28 -11.12
N SER A 561 -1.30 -0.28 -10.63
CA SER A 561 -1.30 0.14 -9.22
C SER A 561 -2.50 1.03 -8.90
N GLY A 562 -2.86 1.95 -9.81
CA GLY A 562 -4.09 2.75 -9.69
C GLY A 562 -5.35 1.89 -9.68
N ASP A 563 -5.45 0.94 -10.61
CA ASP A 563 -6.53 -0.04 -10.71
C ASP A 563 -6.66 -0.88 -9.43
N ALA A 564 -5.53 -1.24 -8.79
CA ALA A 564 -5.53 -2.02 -7.56
C ALA A 564 -6.15 -1.23 -6.41
N GLU A 565 -5.83 0.06 -6.28
CA GLU A 565 -6.45 0.95 -5.29
C GLU A 565 -7.93 1.21 -5.60
N ALA A 566 -8.26 1.48 -6.86
CA ALA A 566 -9.65 1.69 -7.29
C ALA A 566 -10.54 0.48 -6.98
N ARG A 567 -10.06 -0.76 -7.24
CA ARG A 567 -10.75 -1.99 -6.84
C ARG A 567 -10.87 -2.15 -5.33
N ALA A 568 -9.90 -1.67 -4.56
CA ALA A 568 -9.89 -1.82 -3.11
C ALA A 568 -10.98 -0.98 -2.41
N PHE A 569 -11.45 0.12 -3.01
CA PHE A 569 -12.63 0.85 -2.50
C PHE A 569 -13.93 0.03 -2.53
N GLY A 570 -13.96 -1.08 -3.28
CA GLY A 570 -15.05 -2.04 -3.28
C GLY A 570 -16.24 -1.66 -4.17
N PRO A 571 -17.39 -2.33 -4.01
CA PRO A 571 -18.48 -2.33 -5.00
C PRO A 571 -19.20 -0.98 -5.18
N ASN A 572 -19.06 -0.06 -4.23
CA ASN A 572 -19.66 1.28 -4.27
C ASN A 572 -18.76 2.34 -4.94
N PHE A 573 -17.70 1.89 -5.62
CA PHE A 573 -16.73 2.74 -6.30
C PHE A 573 -16.68 2.40 -7.80
N PRO A 574 -17.59 2.96 -8.62
CA PRO A 574 -17.65 2.68 -10.04
C PRO A 574 -16.58 3.44 -10.84
N GLN A 575 -16.30 2.95 -12.05
CA GLN A 575 -15.65 3.74 -13.10
C GLN A 575 -16.69 4.71 -13.70
N VAL A 576 -16.43 6.01 -13.62
CA VAL A 576 -17.35 7.06 -14.07
C VAL A 576 -17.11 7.38 -15.54
N ASN A 577 -18.19 7.40 -16.34
CA ASN A 577 -18.10 7.60 -17.77
C ASN A 577 -17.54 9.00 -18.16
N PRO A 578 -16.75 9.09 -19.25
CA PRO A 578 -16.36 8.00 -20.15
C PRO A 578 -15.26 7.09 -19.56
N VAL A 579 -15.46 5.77 -19.64
CA VAL A 579 -14.42 4.79 -19.29
C VAL A 579 -13.43 4.67 -20.45
N VAL A 580 -12.18 5.04 -20.22
CA VAL A 580 -11.09 4.99 -21.21
C VAL A 580 -10.40 3.62 -21.15
N HIS A 581 -10.18 3.10 -19.94
CA HIS A 581 -9.56 1.80 -19.68
C HIS A 581 -10.44 0.99 -18.72
N ALA A 582 -11.08 -0.07 -19.21
CA ALA A 582 -12.00 -0.87 -18.40
C ALA A 582 -11.24 -1.75 -17.38
N ILE A 583 -11.48 -1.49 -16.09
CA ILE A 583 -10.92 -2.28 -15.00
C ILE A 583 -11.81 -3.50 -14.72
N THR A 584 -11.20 -4.68 -14.77
CA THR A 584 -11.91 -5.95 -14.51
C THR A 584 -12.46 -5.97 -13.07
N GLY A 585 -13.74 -6.34 -12.93
CA GLY A 585 -14.41 -6.47 -11.64
C GLY A 585 -15.03 -5.17 -11.10
N MET A 586 -14.84 -4.02 -11.76
CA MET A 586 -15.47 -2.76 -11.37
C MET A 586 -16.73 -2.48 -12.20
N SER A 587 -17.75 -1.93 -11.55
CA SER A 587 -18.97 -1.42 -12.21
C SER A 587 -18.68 -0.09 -12.91
N THR A 588 -19.62 0.36 -13.75
CA THR A 588 -19.58 1.67 -14.39
C THR A 588 -20.78 2.53 -13.96
N ALA A 589 -20.63 3.85 -14.01
CA ALA A 589 -21.69 4.80 -13.72
C ALA A 589 -21.59 6.06 -14.60
N GLU A 590 -22.72 6.75 -14.80
CA GLU A 590 -22.73 8.07 -15.42
C GLU A 590 -22.20 9.15 -14.44
N PRO A 591 -21.67 10.28 -14.95
CA PRO A 591 -21.41 11.46 -14.13
C PRO A 591 -22.64 11.86 -13.30
N GLY A 592 -22.42 12.36 -12.09
CA GLY A 592 -23.48 12.64 -11.12
C GLY A 592 -23.34 11.86 -9.81
N VAL A 593 -22.58 10.76 -9.82
CA VAL A 593 -22.31 9.94 -8.63
C VAL A 593 -21.37 10.65 -7.65
N ALA A 594 -21.49 10.30 -6.37
CA ALA A 594 -20.70 10.90 -5.30
C ALA A 594 -19.32 10.25 -5.11
N ASN A 595 -19.15 9.01 -5.57
CA ASN A 595 -17.92 8.23 -5.44
C ASN A 595 -17.56 7.60 -6.78
N GLY A 596 -16.26 7.48 -7.07
CA GLY A 596 -15.79 6.71 -8.21
C GLY A 596 -14.44 7.15 -8.76
N LEU A 597 -13.99 6.37 -9.74
CA LEU A 597 -12.80 6.61 -10.53
C LEU A 597 -13.17 7.35 -11.82
N PHE A 598 -12.55 8.49 -12.11
CA PHE A 598 -12.67 9.17 -13.39
C PHE A 598 -11.34 9.13 -14.14
N GLN A 599 -11.36 8.64 -15.38
CA GLN A 599 -10.17 8.44 -16.19
C GLN A 599 -9.98 9.58 -17.20
N PHE A 600 -8.79 10.16 -17.20
CA PHE A 600 -8.33 11.13 -18.18
C PHE A 600 -7.44 10.43 -19.20
N ASP A 601 -7.75 10.60 -20.49
CA ASP A 601 -6.97 10.06 -21.61
C ASP A 601 -5.69 10.87 -21.86
N THR A 602 -4.82 10.90 -20.86
CA THR A 602 -3.53 11.58 -20.87
C THR A 602 -2.51 10.76 -20.10
N PRO A 603 -1.26 10.65 -20.58
CA PRO A 603 -0.18 10.01 -19.83
C PRO A 603 0.47 10.95 -18.80
N ASN A 604 0.07 12.23 -18.75
CA ASN A 604 0.70 13.22 -17.88
C ASN A 604 0.33 12.98 -16.41
N HIS A 605 1.22 12.31 -15.67
CA HIS A 605 1.09 12.12 -14.22
C HIS A 605 0.84 13.43 -13.45
N GLY A 606 1.48 14.52 -13.89
CA GLY A 606 1.39 15.84 -13.26
C GLY A 606 0.17 16.66 -13.68
N PHE A 607 -0.82 16.09 -14.38
CA PHE A 607 -1.83 16.89 -15.07
C PHE A 607 -2.60 17.82 -14.15
N LEU A 608 -2.85 17.49 -12.89
CA LEU A 608 -3.53 18.40 -11.96
C LEU A 608 -2.75 19.70 -11.72
N LEU A 609 -1.42 19.65 -11.76
CA LEU A 609 -0.52 20.73 -11.34
C LEU A 609 0.17 21.44 -12.50
N ALA A 610 0.49 20.71 -13.57
CA ALA A 610 1.32 21.21 -14.66
C ALA A 610 0.70 20.90 -16.03
N PRO A 611 0.49 21.93 -16.88
CA PRO A 611 -0.02 21.73 -18.24
C PRO A 611 1.01 21.02 -19.11
N ASP A 612 0.56 19.96 -19.80
CA ASP A 612 1.27 19.42 -20.95
C ASP A 612 1.06 20.38 -22.12
N PRO A 613 2.12 20.92 -22.76
CA PRO A 613 1.98 21.84 -23.88
C PRO A 613 1.18 21.27 -25.07
N SER A 614 1.15 19.95 -25.23
CA SER A 614 0.41 19.26 -26.29
C SER A 614 -1.07 19.07 -25.97
N HIS A 615 -1.41 18.94 -24.68
CA HIS A 615 -2.77 18.71 -24.20
C HIS A 615 -3.06 19.46 -22.88
N PRO A 616 -2.98 20.79 -22.89
CA PRO A 616 -3.09 21.55 -21.66
C PRO A 616 -4.52 21.60 -21.10
N GLU A 617 -5.52 21.23 -21.90
CA GLU A 617 -6.91 21.09 -21.47
C GLU A 617 -7.08 20.13 -20.29
N PHE A 618 -6.23 19.10 -20.16
CA PHE A 618 -6.33 18.13 -19.08
C PHE A 618 -6.06 18.75 -17.71
N THR A 619 -5.14 19.72 -17.61
CA THR A 619 -4.91 20.44 -16.35
C THR A 619 -6.12 21.26 -15.94
N TYR A 620 -6.68 22.00 -16.88
CA TYR A 620 -7.91 22.74 -16.63
C TYR A 620 -9.05 21.80 -16.21
N TRP A 621 -9.24 20.69 -16.93
CA TRP A 621 -10.30 19.73 -16.62
C TRP A 621 -10.11 19.03 -15.27
N GLY A 622 -8.88 18.64 -14.94
CA GLY A 622 -8.53 18.04 -13.66
C GLY A 622 -8.85 18.98 -12.50
N GLN A 623 -8.39 20.23 -12.59
CA GLN A 623 -8.63 21.25 -11.56
C GLN A 623 -10.12 21.63 -11.48
N MET A 624 -10.81 21.78 -12.61
CA MET A 624 -12.25 22.09 -12.65
C MET A 624 -13.08 20.98 -12.00
N GLN A 625 -12.78 19.72 -12.30
CA GLN A 625 -13.46 18.59 -11.66
C GLN A 625 -13.17 18.56 -10.16
N ALA A 626 -11.92 18.80 -9.74
CA ALA A 626 -11.54 18.82 -8.34
C ALA A 626 -12.27 19.92 -7.54
N VAL A 627 -12.24 21.18 -8.00
CA VAL A 627 -12.94 22.29 -7.32
C VAL A 627 -14.46 22.11 -7.33
N THR A 628 -15.03 21.57 -8.41
CA THR A 628 -16.46 21.29 -8.48
C THR A 628 -16.88 20.19 -7.50
N TYR A 629 -16.11 19.10 -7.44
CA TYR A 629 -16.38 17.97 -6.56
C TYR A 629 -16.31 18.40 -5.08
N LEU A 630 -15.22 19.04 -4.67
CA LEU A 630 -15.05 19.50 -3.28
C LEU A 630 -16.03 20.63 -2.92
N GLY A 631 -16.25 21.58 -3.84
CA GLY A 631 -17.17 22.69 -3.63
C GLY A 631 -18.63 22.25 -3.51
N SER A 632 -19.08 21.29 -4.33
CA SER A 632 -20.45 20.76 -4.25
C SER A 632 -20.73 20.07 -2.91
N TYR A 633 -19.74 19.37 -2.35
CA TYR A 633 -19.84 18.84 -0.98
C TYR A 633 -20.05 19.95 0.05
N LEU A 634 -19.23 21.01 0.02
CA LEU A 634 -19.33 22.11 0.97
C LEU A 634 -20.67 22.85 0.88
N GLN A 635 -21.27 22.90 -0.31
CA GLN A 635 -22.56 23.55 -0.54
C GLN A 635 -23.76 22.69 -0.17
N THR A 636 -23.70 21.38 -0.40
CA THR A 636 -24.90 20.51 -0.38
C THR A 636 -24.79 19.31 0.57
N GLY A 637 -23.60 19.01 1.08
CA GLY A 637 -23.31 17.82 1.88
C GLY A 637 -23.11 16.53 1.08
N THR A 638 -23.22 16.57 -0.25
CA THR A 638 -22.96 15.42 -1.14
C THR A 638 -22.21 15.90 -2.38
N PRO A 639 -21.01 15.38 -2.67
CA PRO A 639 -20.27 15.82 -3.85
C PRO A 639 -20.83 15.18 -5.12
N MET A 640 -20.45 15.75 -6.26
CA MET A 640 -20.85 15.26 -7.57
C MET A 640 -19.65 15.17 -8.52
N ILE A 641 -19.38 13.97 -9.04
CA ILE A 641 -18.37 13.77 -10.08
C ILE A 641 -18.95 14.23 -11.42
N ILE A 642 -18.29 15.19 -12.06
CA ILE A 642 -18.66 15.70 -13.39
C ILE A 642 -17.78 15.08 -14.47
N ASN A 643 -18.26 15.02 -15.72
CA ASN A 643 -17.37 14.90 -16.87
C ASN A 643 -16.93 16.32 -17.28
N PRO A 644 -15.68 16.73 -17.02
CA PRO A 644 -15.24 18.09 -17.30
C PRO A 644 -15.21 18.39 -18.81
N ALA A 645 -14.97 17.41 -19.68
CA ALA A 645 -14.95 17.62 -21.12
C ALA A 645 -16.36 17.90 -21.70
N ALA A 646 -17.42 17.35 -21.10
CA ALA A 646 -18.81 17.57 -21.52
C ALA A 646 -19.34 18.98 -21.19
N THR A 647 -18.62 19.74 -20.38
CA THR A 647 -18.98 21.14 -20.05
C THR A 647 -18.55 22.14 -21.13
N LYS A 648 -17.92 21.67 -22.23
CA LYS A 648 -17.58 22.50 -23.41
C LYS A 648 -18.86 23.02 -24.09
N GLY A 649 -19.34 24.17 -23.63
CA GLY A 649 -20.47 24.88 -24.21
C GLY A 649 -21.00 26.09 -23.45
N THR A 650 -20.51 26.43 -22.25
CA THR A 650 -21.18 27.43 -21.39
C THR A 650 -20.36 28.62 -20.85
N SER A 651 -19.08 28.85 -21.15
CA SER A 651 -18.46 30.19 -20.94
C SER A 651 -17.01 30.32 -21.42
N ALA A 652 -16.56 31.57 -21.56
CA ALA A 652 -15.21 32.05 -21.88
C ALA A 652 -14.03 31.49 -21.03
N ALA A 653 -14.29 30.64 -20.03
CA ALA A 653 -13.26 30.04 -19.16
C ALA A 653 -12.31 29.07 -19.90
N ALA A 654 -12.76 28.45 -21.00
CA ALA A 654 -11.90 27.61 -21.84
C ALA A 654 -10.87 28.42 -22.64
N GLU A 655 -11.19 29.68 -22.98
CA GLU A 655 -10.25 30.59 -23.67
C GLU A 655 -9.18 31.11 -22.70
N SER A 656 -9.52 31.44 -21.45
CA SER A 656 -8.54 31.82 -20.42
C SER A 656 -7.64 30.67 -19.97
N ALA A 657 -8.18 29.45 -19.90
CA ALA A 657 -7.40 28.25 -19.60
C ALA A 657 -6.39 27.92 -20.71
N SER A 658 -6.73 28.24 -21.97
CA SER A 658 -5.85 28.07 -23.13
C SER A 658 -4.70 29.09 -23.22
N GLU A 659 -4.81 30.26 -22.59
CA GLU A 659 -3.67 31.19 -22.44
C GLU A 659 -2.74 30.79 -21.26
N TRP A 660 -3.29 30.19 -20.20
CA TRP A 660 -2.54 29.65 -19.04
C TRP A 660 -1.68 28.43 -19.40
N ALA A 661 -2.30 27.49 -20.11
CA ALA A 661 -1.72 26.32 -20.75
C ALA A 661 -0.36 26.49 -21.45
N LEU A 662 -0.16 27.66 -22.07
CA LEU A 662 0.91 27.89 -23.05
C LEU A 662 2.23 28.36 -22.44
N ARG A 663 2.32 28.51 -21.10
CA ARG A 663 3.54 28.94 -20.41
C ARG A 663 4.17 27.74 -19.70
N THR A 664 5.13 27.13 -20.39
CA THR A 664 5.67 25.79 -20.17
C THR A 664 6.29 25.59 -18.79
N PHE A 665 5.75 24.62 -18.04
CA PHE A 665 6.43 23.90 -16.97
C PHE A 665 7.17 22.70 -17.59
N ASN A 666 8.36 22.38 -17.08
CA ASN A 666 9.01 21.09 -17.38
C ASN A 666 8.83 20.20 -16.15
N TYR A 667 7.80 19.35 -16.14
CA TYR A 667 7.58 18.36 -15.08
C TYR A 667 8.58 17.22 -15.26
N SER A 668 9.84 17.50 -14.93
CA SER A 668 10.80 16.43 -14.71
C SER A 668 10.62 15.94 -13.27
N ILE A 669 9.97 14.79 -13.10
CA ILE A 669 10.26 13.97 -11.93
C ILE A 669 11.75 13.70 -12.00
N ASN A 670 12.50 14.24 -11.03
CA ASN A 670 13.93 13.99 -10.99
C ASN A 670 14.14 12.54 -10.52
N ALA A 671 14.05 11.59 -11.45
CA ALA A 671 14.31 10.18 -11.16
C ALA A 671 15.74 9.98 -10.64
N SER A 672 16.66 10.91 -10.94
CA SER A 672 18.04 10.91 -10.43
C SER A 672 18.14 11.21 -8.93
N ALA A 673 17.08 11.74 -8.31
CA ALA A 673 17.03 12.03 -6.88
C ALA A 673 16.58 10.84 -6.02
N ALA A 674 16.04 9.77 -6.61
CA ALA A 674 15.54 8.65 -5.84
C ALA A 674 16.69 7.66 -5.50
N VAL A 675 17.45 7.95 -4.45
CA VAL A 675 18.38 6.97 -3.85
C VAL A 675 17.55 5.98 -3.04
N LEU A 676 16.75 5.15 -3.73
CA LEU A 676 15.96 4.10 -3.10
C LEU A 676 16.84 3.01 -2.47
N ILE A 677 18.13 2.96 -2.86
CA ILE A 677 19.05 1.86 -2.56
C ILE A 677 20.49 2.37 -2.59
N ARG A 678 20.98 2.94 -1.48
CA ARG A 678 22.42 2.90 -1.14
C ARG A 678 22.60 2.71 0.35
#